data_AF-A0A4Q2UE99-F1
#
_entry.id   AF-A0A4Q2UE99-F1
#
_cell.length_a   1.000
_cell.length_b   1.000
_cell.length_c   1.000
_cell.angle_alpha   90.00
_cell.angle_beta   90.00
_cell.angle_gamma   90.00
#
_symmetry.space_group_name_H-M   'P 1'
#
loop_
_entity.id
_entity.type
_entity.pdbx_description
1 polymer ?
#
loop_
_entity_poly.entity_id
_entity_poly.type
_entity_poly.pdbx_seq_one_letter_code
_entity_poly.pdbx_strand_id
1 'polypeptide(L)'
;MKPFVLIAACCWFIAGWAAAQPPPDRTNGDISQFLQDLFPVQTEGIDYQSVFDVLTQLYASPLDLNTATRDELAATYLLSERQLNSLLTYRADAGDLLSIYELQAVPGFDLPTIRRLLPFVTVLDSPRLLGAMPTPTDHYVLLRFEQLLERQKGFSAATPNRNGSLPTRYLGSPGQWFARYRYSRPRAFSFGLTVEKDPGEILGWQPSARRHGLDYVSFHLQLQNRGRWRNITLGDYQMQVGQGLVLSAGFVLGKSAETVQTVRRPTLGARPYTSLTEYGYFRGATATYALHPRLDLTLLAARNRRDANTTAGSTTDELIATSLQTSGLHRTPSERDDQGRLLETNVGLHLLYHNRHQLQLGLTALSTTYDLFFRKRNLPYNRYEFTGTTNRVIGLHGGYVWNNWNFFGEVARSSGSQTSSGGTGAVGGALASLTKQLDLAVVLRHYDRNFHSFYANAFSESSRSQNETGVYTGLKYTIYRKLAVSGFVDVYRFPWLKYLVDTPSSGFDYLMQIRYTPNRQTTFYAVFHDERKEKNLPGSKTDEVVRTTRRSLALNAEYTLARGLALRSRVQQGSFAYAGRARSTGFALVQDVQYERRRWSLSGRAALFGTDDYDSRQYVYERDVLYAFSFPAYFNRGIRHYVLVQYNLSRHLDLWLRWARTDLTNQTTVGSDLDQIDAPHKTEVKVQARWRF
;
A
#
# COMPACT_ATOMS: atom_id res chain seq x y z
N MET A 1 -38.34 58.29 14.77
CA MET A 1 -37.14 57.53 15.18
C MET A 1 -37.48 56.49 16.25
N LYS A 2 -38.19 55.39 15.93
CA LYS A 2 -38.44 54.26 16.85
C LYS A 2 -38.68 52.86 16.20
N PRO A 3 -38.27 52.55 14.94
CA PRO A 3 -38.24 51.14 14.51
C PRO A 3 -36.83 50.58 14.21
N PHE A 4 -35.79 51.40 14.12
CA PHE A 4 -34.45 50.93 13.73
C PHE A 4 -33.63 50.28 14.86
N VAL A 5 -33.99 50.50 16.12
CA VAL A 5 -33.24 49.97 17.28
C VAL A 5 -33.61 48.51 17.59
N LEU A 6 -34.81 48.05 17.20
CA LEU A 6 -35.25 46.67 17.48
C LEU A 6 -34.60 45.62 16.55
N ILE A 7 -34.25 45.99 15.31
CA ILE A 7 -33.60 45.07 14.36
C ILE A 7 -32.12 44.87 14.71
N ALA A 8 -31.44 45.91 15.20
CA ALA A 8 -30.06 45.82 15.66
C ALA A 8 -29.91 44.95 16.93
N ALA A 9 -30.89 44.98 17.84
CA ALA A 9 -30.90 44.15 19.04
C ALA A 9 -31.17 42.66 18.74
N CYS A 10 -32.04 42.33 17.77
CA CYS A 10 -32.24 40.94 17.33
C CYS A 10 -31.00 40.36 16.63
N CYS A 11 -30.24 41.15 15.87
CA CYS A 11 -29.00 40.67 15.26
C CYS A 11 -27.87 40.43 16.29
N TRP A 12 -27.86 41.16 17.41
CA TRP A 12 -26.88 40.92 18.50
C TRP A 12 -27.23 39.70 19.36
N PHE A 13 -28.52 39.37 19.53
CA PHE A 13 -28.92 38.15 20.25
C PHE A 13 -28.77 36.86 19.42
N ILE A 14 -28.70 36.95 18.08
CA ILE A 14 -28.44 35.78 17.21
C ILE A 14 -26.93 35.54 17.02
N ALA A 15 -26.07 36.54 17.26
CA ALA A 15 -24.62 36.39 17.18
C ALA A 15 -23.99 35.59 18.34
N GLY A 16 -24.74 35.32 19.43
CA GLY A 16 -24.23 34.64 20.62
C GLY A 16 -24.19 33.10 20.55
N TRP A 17 -24.71 32.48 19.49
CA TRP A 17 -24.81 31.01 19.37
C TRP A 17 -24.42 30.47 18.00
N ALA A 18 -23.55 31.18 17.26
CA ALA A 18 -22.82 30.55 16.15
C ALA A 18 -21.65 29.74 16.72
N ALA A 19 -21.94 28.65 17.43
CA ALA A 19 -20.94 27.62 17.65
C ALA A 19 -20.68 26.99 16.28
N ALA A 20 -19.56 27.34 15.65
CA ALA A 20 -19.07 26.63 14.49
C ALA A 20 -19.13 25.14 14.80
N GLN A 21 -19.86 24.36 13.99
CA GLN A 21 -19.89 22.92 14.18
C GLN A 21 -18.44 22.43 14.17
N PRO A 22 -17.96 21.80 15.25
CA PRO A 22 -16.63 21.23 15.22
C PRO A 22 -16.60 20.20 14.08
N PRO A 23 -15.49 20.12 13.32
CA PRO A 23 -15.34 19.08 12.33
C PRO A 23 -15.55 17.72 13.00
N PRO A 24 -16.15 16.74 12.29
CA PRO A 24 -16.44 15.44 12.88
C PRO A 24 -15.16 14.81 13.45
N ASP A 25 -15.26 14.28 14.67
CA ASP A 25 -14.17 13.54 15.31
C ASP A 25 -13.76 12.38 14.40
N ARG A 26 -12.48 12.37 14.01
CA ARG A 26 -11.89 11.32 13.18
C ARG A 26 -11.58 10.13 14.09
N THR A 27 -12.12 8.96 13.75
CA THR A 27 -11.89 7.73 14.52
C THR A 27 -11.03 6.73 13.74
N ASN A 28 -10.14 6.00 14.40
CA ASN A 28 -9.28 4.99 13.75
C ASN A 28 -10.10 3.91 13.00
N GLY A 29 -11.40 3.75 13.30
CA GLY A 29 -12.31 2.86 12.59
C GLY A 29 -12.49 3.21 11.11
N ASP A 30 -12.35 4.48 10.74
CA ASP A 30 -12.56 4.96 9.37
C ASP A 30 -11.51 4.38 8.39
N ILE A 31 -10.24 4.28 8.79
CA ILE A 31 -9.16 3.70 7.96
C ILE A 31 -9.38 2.20 7.76
N SER A 32 -9.67 1.48 8.85
CA SER A 32 -9.88 0.03 8.81
C SER A 32 -11.07 -0.35 7.92
N GLN A 33 -12.13 0.46 7.92
CA GLN A 33 -13.27 0.28 7.03
C GLN A 33 -12.87 0.51 5.57
N PHE A 34 -12.16 1.62 5.30
CA PHE A 34 -11.71 1.95 3.95
C PHE A 34 -10.80 0.88 3.33
N LEU A 35 -9.83 0.35 4.10
CA LEU A 35 -8.99 -0.76 3.62
C LEU A 35 -9.79 -2.01 3.25
N GLN A 36 -10.76 -2.38 4.07
CA GLN A 36 -11.60 -3.55 3.82
C GLN A 36 -12.55 -3.37 2.65
N ASP A 37 -12.96 -2.12 2.39
CA ASP A 37 -13.75 -1.76 1.21
C ASP A 37 -12.92 -1.83 -0.08
N LEU A 38 -11.64 -1.45 -0.02
CA LEU A 38 -10.71 -1.58 -1.15
C LEU A 38 -10.35 -3.04 -1.44
N PHE A 39 -10.08 -3.82 -0.39
CA PHE A 39 -9.62 -5.21 -0.48
C PHE A 39 -10.52 -6.18 0.27
N PRO A 40 -11.79 -6.32 -0.17
CA PRO A 40 -12.69 -7.29 0.41
C PRO A 40 -12.22 -8.72 0.10
N VAL A 41 -11.51 -8.94 -1.00
CA VAL A 41 -10.83 -10.19 -1.35
C VAL A 41 -9.37 -9.85 -1.65
N GLN A 42 -8.45 -10.69 -1.21
CA GLN A 42 -7.02 -10.49 -1.46
C GLN A 42 -6.66 -10.81 -2.91
N THR A 43 -5.89 -9.91 -3.52
CA THR A 43 -5.15 -10.15 -4.75
C THR A 43 -3.69 -10.46 -4.40
N GLU A 44 -3.12 -11.49 -5.03
CA GLU A 44 -1.68 -11.79 -4.90
C GLU A 44 -0.84 -10.65 -5.52
N GLY A 45 0.35 -10.39 -4.96
CA GLY A 45 1.30 -9.40 -5.52
C GLY A 45 1.13 -7.94 -5.05
N ILE A 46 0.13 -7.64 -4.22
CA ILE A 46 -0.05 -6.31 -3.61
C ILE A 46 0.70 -6.23 -2.28
N ASP A 47 1.51 -5.17 -2.10
CA ASP A 47 2.09 -4.81 -0.81
C ASP A 47 1.08 -4.01 0.02
N TYR A 48 0.26 -4.74 0.77
CA TYR A 48 -0.79 -4.15 1.59
C TYR A 48 -0.26 -3.32 2.77
N GLN A 49 0.95 -3.60 3.26
CA GLN A 49 1.59 -2.83 4.34
C GLN A 49 1.86 -1.41 3.84
N SER A 50 2.52 -1.28 2.68
CA SER A 50 2.76 0.02 2.05
C SER A 50 1.46 0.77 1.76
N VAL A 51 0.40 0.06 1.38
CA VAL A 51 -0.95 0.63 1.19
C VAL A 51 -1.53 1.19 2.48
N PHE A 52 -1.48 0.42 3.56
CA PHE A 52 -1.95 0.86 4.87
C PHE A 52 -1.17 2.06 5.40
N ASP A 53 0.15 2.06 5.25
CA ASP A 53 1.00 3.14 5.75
C ASP A 53 0.70 4.47 5.05
N VAL A 54 0.51 4.45 3.73
CA VAL A 54 0.14 5.66 2.97
C VAL A 54 -1.25 6.16 3.35
N LEU A 55 -2.23 5.29 3.52
CA LEU A 55 -3.59 5.68 3.90
C LEU A 55 -3.64 6.20 5.34
N THR A 56 -2.89 5.58 6.25
CA THR A 56 -2.74 6.03 7.64
C THR A 56 -2.06 7.40 7.69
N GLN A 57 -1.06 7.64 6.83
CA GLN A 57 -0.42 8.94 6.69
C GLN A 57 -1.40 10.00 6.16
N LEU A 58 -2.16 9.69 5.11
CA LEU A 58 -3.17 10.60 4.55
C LEU A 58 -4.25 10.96 5.58
N TYR A 59 -4.62 10.01 6.43
CA TYR A 59 -5.57 10.22 7.50
C TYR A 59 -5.01 11.08 8.66
N ALA A 60 -3.78 10.81 9.09
CA ALA A 60 -3.09 11.60 10.11
C ALA A 60 -2.87 13.06 9.65
N SER A 61 -2.55 13.22 8.37
CA SER A 61 -2.27 14.48 7.71
C SER A 61 -3.24 14.68 6.53
N PRO A 62 -4.46 15.19 6.79
CA PRO A 62 -5.47 15.37 5.75
C PRO A 62 -5.02 16.36 4.67
N LEU A 63 -5.51 16.17 3.45
CA LEU A 63 -5.26 17.10 2.35
C LEU A 63 -6.07 18.38 2.51
N ASP A 64 -5.39 19.52 2.48
CA ASP A 64 -6.06 20.81 2.39
C ASP A 64 -6.60 21.04 0.96
N LEU A 65 -7.93 21.15 0.84
CA LEU A 65 -8.64 21.24 -0.44
C LEU A 65 -8.27 22.50 -1.24
N ASN A 66 -7.91 23.59 -0.57
CA ASN A 66 -7.55 24.87 -1.23
C ASN A 66 -6.17 24.81 -1.88
N THR A 67 -5.27 23.99 -1.34
CA THR A 67 -3.90 23.85 -1.88
C THR A 67 -3.70 22.54 -2.65
N ALA A 68 -4.58 21.54 -2.50
CA ALA A 68 -4.43 20.23 -3.13
C ALA A 68 -4.39 20.31 -4.65
N THR A 69 -3.43 19.63 -5.24
CA THR A 69 -3.33 19.42 -6.68
C THR A 69 -4.30 18.34 -7.13
N ARG A 70 -4.59 18.30 -8.43
CA ARG A 70 -5.40 17.24 -9.02
C ARG A 70 -4.84 15.84 -8.75
N ASP A 71 -3.52 15.68 -8.82
CA ASP A 71 -2.87 14.38 -8.61
C ASP A 71 -2.91 13.91 -7.16
N GLU A 72 -2.75 14.82 -6.19
CA GLU A 72 -2.94 14.47 -4.77
C GLU A 72 -4.39 14.08 -4.47
N LEU A 73 -5.37 14.79 -5.04
CA LEU A 73 -6.79 14.44 -4.89
C LEU A 73 -7.10 13.09 -5.56
N ALA A 74 -6.56 12.84 -6.75
CA ALA A 74 -6.71 11.56 -7.45
C ALA A 74 -6.05 10.40 -6.69
N ALA A 75 -4.92 10.64 -6.01
CA ALA A 75 -4.22 9.66 -5.20
C ALA A 75 -5.01 9.19 -3.96
N THR A 76 -6.09 9.88 -3.60
CA THR A 76 -7.01 9.41 -2.56
C THR A 76 -7.88 8.25 -3.04
N TYR A 77 -8.10 8.12 -4.36
CA TYR A 77 -9.06 7.19 -4.98
C TYR A 77 -10.52 7.38 -4.51
N LEU A 78 -10.82 8.53 -3.88
CA LEU A 78 -12.12 8.83 -3.30
C LEU A 78 -13.07 9.56 -4.24
N LEU A 79 -12.56 10.19 -5.29
CA LEU A 79 -13.32 11.05 -6.18
C LEU A 79 -13.30 10.50 -7.61
N SER A 80 -14.45 10.56 -8.29
CA SER A 80 -14.48 10.28 -9.72
C SER A 80 -13.89 11.43 -10.54
N GLU A 81 -13.58 11.18 -11.81
CA GLU A 81 -13.05 12.19 -12.73
C GLU A 81 -13.96 13.41 -12.83
N ARG A 82 -15.28 13.18 -12.92
CA ARG A 82 -16.26 14.25 -12.90
C ARG A 82 -16.19 15.07 -11.60
N GLN A 83 -16.05 14.41 -10.45
CA GLN A 83 -15.98 15.07 -9.14
C GLN A 83 -14.67 15.86 -8.98
N LEU A 84 -13.54 15.30 -9.41
CA LEU A 84 -12.26 16.01 -9.45
C LEU A 84 -12.37 17.29 -10.27
N ASN A 85 -12.94 17.19 -11.48
CA ASN A 85 -13.13 18.35 -12.37
C ASN A 85 -14.11 19.37 -11.75
N SER A 86 -15.24 18.93 -11.20
CA SER A 86 -16.19 19.84 -10.55
C SER A 86 -15.58 20.59 -9.37
N LEU A 87 -14.75 19.95 -8.53
CA LEU A 87 -14.07 20.61 -7.42
C LEU A 87 -13.03 21.63 -7.90
N LEU A 88 -12.23 21.27 -8.91
CA LEU A 88 -11.20 22.16 -9.45
C LEU A 88 -11.80 23.35 -10.21
N THR A 89 -12.87 23.13 -10.98
CA THR A 89 -13.62 24.21 -11.63
C THR A 89 -14.25 25.12 -10.59
N TYR A 90 -14.91 24.57 -9.56
CA TYR A 90 -15.48 25.37 -8.48
C TYR A 90 -14.42 26.25 -7.80
N ARG A 91 -13.23 25.70 -7.50
CA ARG A 91 -12.10 26.49 -6.97
C ARG A 91 -11.61 27.58 -7.92
N ALA A 92 -11.58 27.30 -9.22
CA ALA A 92 -11.14 28.28 -10.22
C ALA A 92 -12.13 29.43 -10.37
N ASP A 93 -13.44 29.15 -10.25
CA ASP A 93 -14.51 30.13 -10.46
C ASP A 93 -14.89 30.90 -9.18
N ALA A 94 -14.98 30.20 -8.04
CA ALA A 94 -15.43 30.77 -6.76
C ALA A 94 -14.27 31.17 -5.82
N GLY A 95 -13.05 30.71 -6.08
CA GLY A 95 -11.88 30.93 -5.22
C GLY A 95 -11.68 29.83 -4.16
N ASP A 96 -10.96 30.18 -3.09
CA ASP A 96 -10.70 29.25 -1.98
C ASP A 96 -12.00 28.93 -1.23
N LEU A 97 -12.19 27.66 -0.86
CA LEU A 97 -13.27 27.24 0.02
C LEU A 97 -13.06 27.91 1.38
N LEU A 98 -14.09 28.57 1.91
CA LEU A 98 -14.08 29.19 3.24
C LEU A 98 -14.40 28.16 4.33
N SER A 99 -15.14 27.11 3.98
CA SER A 99 -15.51 26.05 4.91
C SER A 99 -15.58 24.70 4.23
N ILE A 100 -15.29 23.64 4.99
CA ILE A 100 -15.48 22.26 4.55
C ILE A 100 -16.94 21.97 4.15
N TYR A 101 -17.90 22.71 4.70
CA TYR A 101 -19.33 22.55 4.38
C TYR A 101 -19.70 23.04 2.98
N GLU A 102 -18.86 23.85 2.32
CA GLU A 102 -19.04 24.26 0.92
C GLU A 102 -18.92 23.10 -0.07
N LEU A 103 -18.40 21.94 0.36
CA LEU A 103 -18.44 20.72 -0.45
C LEU A 103 -19.86 20.35 -0.91
N GLN A 104 -20.90 20.80 -0.20
CA GLN A 104 -22.30 20.63 -0.60
C GLN A 104 -22.71 21.50 -1.80
N ALA A 105 -22.00 22.60 -2.04
CA ALA A 105 -22.22 23.49 -3.19
C ALA A 105 -21.46 23.02 -4.44
N VAL A 106 -20.46 22.15 -4.30
CA VAL A 106 -19.67 21.63 -5.42
C VAL A 106 -20.54 20.71 -6.29
N PRO A 107 -20.68 20.99 -7.60
CA PRO A 107 -21.55 20.19 -8.47
C PRO A 107 -21.27 18.69 -8.46
N GLY A 108 -22.31 17.92 -8.14
CA GLY A 108 -22.29 16.46 -8.13
C GLY A 108 -21.43 15.81 -7.03
N PHE A 109 -21.17 16.54 -5.94
CA PHE A 109 -20.88 15.97 -4.64
C PHE A 109 -22.21 15.66 -3.95
N ASP A 110 -22.37 14.42 -3.49
CA ASP A 110 -23.51 14.01 -2.68
C ASP A 110 -23.08 13.73 -1.24
N LEU A 111 -24.03 13.72 -0.30
CA LEU A 111 -23.73 13.50 1.11
C LEU A 111 -22.94 12.20 1.37
N PRO A 112 -23.23 11.06 0.71
CA PRO A 112 -22.39 9.87 0.79
C PRO A 112 -20.93 10.13 0.38
N THR A 113 -20.67 10.76 -0.77
CA THR A 113 -19.30 11.09 -1.21
C THR A 113 -18.61 12.00 -0.20
N ILE A 114 -19.29 13.07 0.24
CA ILE A 114 -18.72 14.04 1.19
C ILE A 114 -18.29 13.33 2.46
N ARG A 115 -19.14 12.47 3.04
CA ARG A 115 -18.80 11.71 4.26
C ARG A 115 -17.61 10.79 4.08
N ARG A 116 -17.49 10.15 2.92
CA ARG A 116 -16.32 9.33 2.59
C ARG A 116 -15.04 10.16 2.48
N LEU A 117 -15.16 11.41 2.04
CA LEU A 117 -14.03 12.31 1.83
C LEU A 117 -13.54 12.98 3.14
N LEU A 118 -14.46 13.38 4.03
CA LEU A 118 -14.18 14.16 5.24
C LEU A 118 -13.01 13.66 6.12
N PRO A 119 -12.79 12.35 6.32
CA PRO A 119 -11.67 11.87 7.12
C PRO A 119 -10.29 12.23 6.55
N PHE A 120 -10.20 12.42 5.22
CA PHE A 120 -8.94 12.56 4.48
C PHE A 120 -8.67 13.99 4.01
N VAL A 121 -9.57 14.94 4.29
CA VAL A 121 -9.46 16.32 3.80
C VAL A 121 -9.71 17.35 4.89
N THR A 122 -9.23 18.56 4.65
CA THR A 122 -9.46 19.74 5.50
C THR A 122 -9.59 20.99 4.62
N VAL A 123 -10.10 22.06 5.19
CA VAL A 123 -10.01 23.41 4.64
C VAL A 123 -9.30 24.25 5.69
N LEU A 124 -8.11 24.74 5.36
CA LEU A 124 -7.37 25.63 6.25
C LEU A 124 -7.74 27.08 5.93
N ASP A 125 -7.98 27.88 6.98
CA ASP A 125 -8.11 29.33 6.83
C ASP A 125 -6.85 29.91 6.18
N SER A 126 -7.04 30.80 5.20
CA SER A 126 -5.94 31.47 4.50
C SER A 126 -4.89 32.00 5.49
N PRO A 127 -3.58 31.86 5.20
CA PRO A 127 -2.55 32.23 6.14
C PRO A 127 -2.65 33.73 6.45
N ARG A 128 -2.88 34.05 7.74
CA ARG A 128 -2.76 35.42 8.25
C ARG A 128 -1.38 35.96 7.87
N LEU A 129 -1.37 37.17 7.32
CA LEU A 129 -0.26 37.87 6.65
C LEU A 129 1.01 38.16 7.51
N LEU A 130 1.18 37.58 8.70
CA LEU A 130 2.32 37.86 9.58
C LEU A 130 2.85 36.62 10.29
N GLY A 131 4.01 36.14 9.84
CA GLY A 131 5.18 35.80 10.68
C GLY A 131 5.11 34.70 11.74
N ALA A 132 4.00 33.99 11.95
CA ALA A 132 3.98 32.90 12.92
C ALA A 132 4.70 31.66 12.34
N MET A 133 5.78 31.21 13.00
CA MET A 133 6.35 29.90 12.72
C MET A 133 5.23 28.86 12.82
N PRO A 134 5.01 28.04 11.79
CA PRO A 134 3.74 27.36 11.69
C PRO A 134 3.73 26.16 12.64
N THR A 135 2.80 26.11 13.60
CA THR A 135 2.66 24.98 14.55
C THR A 135 2.58 23.63 13.83
N PRO A 136 3.34 22.60 14.26
CA PRO A 136 3.27 21.26 13.66
C PRO A 136 1.89 20.65 13.85
N THR A 137 1.39 19.94 12.83
CA THR A 137 0.15 19.14 12.96
C THR A 137 0.45 17.73 13.45
N ASP A 138 1.64 17.20 13.18
CA ASP A 138 2.11 15.89 13.66
C ASP A 138 3.41 16.06 14.45
N HIS A 139 3.35 15.87 15.76
CA HIS A 139 4.52 15.78 16.61
C HIS A 139 4.32 14.68 17.66
N TYR A 140 4.98 13.52 17.47
CA TYR A 140 4.83 12.41 18.39
C TYR A 140 6.04 11.46 18.44
N VAL A 141 6.13 10.71 19.54
CA VAL A 141 6.91 9.48 19.69
C VAL A 141 5.96 8.30 19.81
N LEU A 142 6.22 7.22 19.08
CA LEU A 142 5.53 5.94 19.18
C LEU A 142 6.52 4.87 19.60
N LEU A 143 6.15 4.05 20.59
CA LEU A 143 6.89 2.86 21.01
C LEU A 143 5.95 1.66 20.93
N ARG A 144 6.39 0.56 20.33
CA ARG A 144 5.64 -0.68 20.23
C ARG A 144 6.54 -1.87 20.57
N PHE A 145 5.97 -2.80 21.32
CA PHE A 145 6.52 -4.12 21.60
C PHE A 145 5.52 -5.18 21.17
N GLU A 146 6.01 -6.21 20.49
CA GLU A 146 5.20 -7.33 20.00
C GLU A 146 5.93 -8.65 20.27
N GLN A 147 5.18 -9.68 20.67
CA GLN A 147 5.74 -11.01 20.90
C GLN A 147 4.69 -12.12 20.73
N LEU A 148 5.11 -13.24 20.13
CA LEU A 148 4.42 -14.52 20.21
C LEU A 148 4.75 -15.22 21.54
N LEU A 149 3.73 -15.63 22.28
CA LEU A 149 3.93 -16.18 23.63
C LEU A 149 4.44 -17.62 23.60
N GLU A 150 3.95 -18.43 22.67
CA GLU A 150 4.40 -19.81 22.51
C GLU A 150 5.77 -19.85 21.81
N ARG A 151 6.66 -20.69 22.34
CA ARG A 151 8.03 -20.77 21.85
C ARG A 151 8.10 -21.44 20.47
N GLN A 152 8.54 -20.70 19.46
CA GLN A 152 8.84 -21.25 18.15
C GLN A 152 10.13 -22.08 18.17
N LYS A 153 10.23 -23.07 17.28
CA LYS A 153 11.37 -23.98 17.12
C LYS A 153 12.69 -23.23 16.95
N GLY A 154 12.70 -22.11 16.25
CA GLY A 154 13.86 -21.27 16.00
C GLY A 154 14.47 -20.64 17.25
N PHE A 155 13.68 -20.48 18.32
CA PHE A 155 14.13 -19.99 19.64
C PHE A 155 14.40 -21.12 20.65
N SER A 156 14.26 -22.38 20.23
CA SER A 156 14.63 -23.53 21.06
C SER A 156 16.12 -23.84 20.95
N ALA A 157 16.67 -24.52 21.96
CA ALA A 157 18.03 -25.03 21.89
C ALA A 157 18.22 -25.95 20.67
N ALA A 158 19.34 -25.77 19.97
CA ALA A 158 19.70 -26.66 18.87
C ALA A 158 20.17 -28.01 19.45
N THR A 159 19.42 -29.08 19.18
CA THR A 159 19.87 -30.45 19.47
C THR A 159 20.71 -30.96 18.29
N PRO A 160 21.92 -31.50 18.50
CA PRO A 160 22.73 -32.07 17.42
C PRO A 160 21.93 -33.08 16.61
N ASN A 161 22.06 -33.05 15.28
CA ASN A 161 21.53 -34.11 14.44
C ASN A 161 22.37 -35.39 14.59
N ARG A 162 21.95 -36.48 13.94
CA ARG A 162 22.66 -37.78 13.97
C ARG A 162 24.12 -37.70 13.52
N ASN A 163 24.52 -36.63 12.82
CA ASN A 163 25.87 -36.39 12.32
C ASN A 163 26.66 -35.39 13.19
N GLY A 164 26.14 -35.01 14.36
CA GLY A 164 26.79 -34.09 15.29
C GLY A 164 26.70 -32.60 14.91
N SER A 165 26.08 -32.25 13.77
CA SER A 165 25.92 -30.84 13.40
C SER A 165 24.66 -30.24 14.02
N LEU A 166 24.80 -29.00 14.53
CA LEU A 166 23.70 -28.27 15.14
C LEU A 166 22.79 -27.68 14.05
N PRO A 167 21.47 -27.89 14.12
CA PRO A 167 20.54 -27.25 13.19
C PRO A 167 20.53 -25.73 13.40
N THR A 168 20.30 -24.97 12.33
CA THR A 168 20.19 -23.51 12.37
C THR A 168 19.09 -23.06 13.34
N ARG A 169 19.35 -21.97 14.06
CA ARG A 169 18.43 -21.31 15.00
C ARG A 169 18.50 -19.80 14.83
N TYR A 170 17.51 -19.11 15.37
CA TYR A 170 17.56 -17.65 15.47
C TYR A 170 18.62 -17.24 16.48
N LEU A 171 19.32 -16.17 16.16
CA LEU A 171 20.47 -15.73 16.95
C LEU A 171 20.08 -14.78 18.09
N GLY A 172 18.95 -14.09 17.94
CA GLY A 172 18.45 -13.07 18.88
C GLY A 172 17.16 -13.44 19.60
N SER A 173 16.59 -12.45 20.31
CA SER A 173 15.38 -12.63 21.13
C SER A 173 14.08 -12.57 20.31
N PRO A 174 13.01 -13.25 20.76
CA PRO A 174 11.74 -13.36 20.02
C PRO A 174 10.88 -12.09 20.00
N GLY A 175 11.17 -11.10 20.84
CA GLY A 175 10.42 -9.85 20.88
C GLY A 175 10.80 -8.91 19.73
N GLN A 176 9.79 -8.35 19.08
CA GLN A 176 9.92 -7.25 18.13
C GLN A 176 9.86 -5.91 18.87
N TRP A 177 10.78 -5.01 18.54
CA TRP A 177 10.81 -3.65 19.07
C TRP A 177 10.69 -2.65 17.95
N PHE A 178 9.79 -1.69 18.11
CA PHE A 178 9.57 -0.64 17.13
C PHE A 178 9.50 0.72 17.81
N ALA A 179 10.20 1.71 17.27
CA ALA A 179 10.10 3.09 17.70
C ALA A 179 10.04 4.04 16.50
N ARG A 180 9.19 5.06 16.61
CA ARG A 180 9.03 6.09 15.59
C ARG A 180 8.93 7.46 16.23
N TYR A 181 9.75 8.38 15.76
CA TYR A 181 9.61 9.80 16.01
C TYR A 181 9.17 10.50 14.73
N ARG A 182 8.19 11.40 14.85
CA ARG A 182 7.69 12.19 13.73
C ARG A 182 7.48 13.63 14.15
N TYR A 183 7.96 14.53 13.30
CA TYR A 183 7.77 15.96 13.41
C TYR A 183 7.49 16.53 12.01
N SER A 184 6.23 16.80 11.69
CA SER A 184 5.87 17.23 10.35
C SER A 184 4.74 18.25 10.33
N ARG A 185 4.82 19.11 9.32
CA ARG A 185 3.74 19.98 8.89
C ARG A 185 3.52 19.80 7.39
N PRO A 186 2.30 19.42 6.96
CA PRO A 186 1.98 19.19 5.55
C PRO A 186 2.33 20.40 4.71
N ARG A 187 2.91 20.13 3.53
CA ARG A 187 3.32 21.16 2.55
C ARG A 187 4.39 22.14 3.00
N ALA A 188 4.97 21.95 4.18
CA ALA A 188 6.02 22.81 4.72
C ALA A 188 7.31 22.02 5.01
N PHE A 189 7.25 21.04 5.90
CA PHE A 189 8.40 20.21 6.25
C PHE A 189 7.97 18.86 6.85
N SER A 190 8.85 17.86 6.78
CA SER A 190 8.67 16.59 7.46
C SER A 190 10.00 16.04 7.93
N PHE A 191 10.08 15.68 9.20
CA PHE A 191 11.19 14.96 9.79
C PHE A 191 10.65 13.68 10.42
N GLY A 192 11.35 12.58 10.18
CA GLY A 192 10.99 11.29 10.76
C GLY A 192 12.21 10.43 10.98
N LEU A 193 12.14 9.64 12.05
CA LEU A 193 13.08 8.58 12.38
C LEU A 193 12.25 7.36 12.77
N THR A 194 12.52 6.24 12.11
CA THR A 194 11.91 4.94 12.42
C THR A 194 13.01 3.93 12.65
N VAL A 195 12.89 3.15 13.71
CA VAL A 195 13.81 2.06 14.02
C VAL A 195 13.02 0.81 14.38
N GLU A 196 13.50 -0.33 13.91
CA GLU A 196 12.90 -1.64 14.16
C GLU A 196 13.98 -2.69 14.45
N LYS A 197 13.62 -3.67 15.27
CA LYS A 197 14.38 -4.89 15.49
C LYS A 197 13.42 -6.05 15.42
N ASP A 198 13.65 -6.94 14.47
CA ASP A 198 12.76 -8.07 14.23
C ASP A 198 13.00 -9.24 15.20
N PRO A 199 12.00 -10.13 15.36
CA PRO A 199 12.15 -11.35 16.14
C PRO A 199 13.31 -12.20 15.62
N GLY A 200 14.23 -12.59 16.52
CA GLY A 200 15.38 -13.43 16.16
C GLY A 200 16.64 -12.69 15.73
N GLU A 201 16.61 -11.37 15.64
CA GLU A 201 17.79 -10.57 15.30
C GLU A 201 18.62 -10.18 16.52
N ILE A 202 19.94 -10.10 16.33
CA ILE A 202 20.88 -9.69 17.36
C ILE A 202 20.99 -8.17 17.38
N LEU A 203 20.79 -7.57 18.55
CA LEU A 203 21.23 -6.21 18.84
C LEU A 203 22.74 -6.21 19.04
N GLY A 204 23.50 -5.74 18.07
CA GLY A 204 24.96 -5.83 18.09
C GLY A 204 25.64 -4.64 17.44
N TRP A 205 26.73 -4.19 18.04
CA TRP A 205 27.60 -3.16 17.47
C TRP A 205 28.80 -3.83 16.81
N GLN A 206 28.76 -3.98 15.48
CA GLN A 206 29.84 -4.56 14.67
C GLN A 206 30.20 -3.60 13.51
N PRO A 207 30.96 -2.51 13.76
CA PRO A 207 31.31 -1.53 12.73
C PRO A 207 32.12 -2.11 11.57
N SER A 208 32.94 -3.13 11.82
CA SER A 208 33.70 -3.84 10.78
C SER A 208 32.78 -4.53 9.77
N ALA A 209 31.65 -5.04 10.24
CA ALA A 209 30.57 -5.59 9.41
C ALA A 209 29.53 -4.52 9.03
N ARG A 210 29.75 -3.24 9.37
CA ARG A 210 28.84 -2.10 9.15
C ARG A 210 27.46 -2.27 9.79
N ARG A 211 27.41 -2.96 10.94
CA ARG A 211 26.18 -3.16 11.74
C ARG A 211 26.22 -2.30 12.99
N HIS A 212 25.21 -1.47 13.18
CA HIS A 212 25.20 -0.40 14.20
C HIS A 212 23.98 -0.51 15.12
N GLY A 213 23.89 -1.59 15.89
CA GLY A 213 22.85 -1.77 16.89
C GLY A 213 21.57 -2.38 16.33
N LEU A 214 20.59 -1.52 16.04
CA LEU A 214 19.31 -1.92 15.45
C LEU A 214 19.51 -2.23 13.96
N ASP A 215 18.74 -3.20 13.47
CA ASP A 215 18.89 -3.71 12.12
C ASP A 215 18.30 -2.72 11.10
N TYR A 216 17.05 -2.34 11.32
CA TYR A 216 16.36 -1.35 10.50
C TYR A 216 16.43 0.04 11.12
N VAL A 217 16.99 0.98 10.36
CA VAL A 217 16.96 2.42 10.66
C VAL A 217 16.58 3.18 9.41
N SER A 218 15.49 3.92 9.47
CA SER A 218 14.99 4.77 8.39
C SER A 218 14.84 6.21 8.86
N PHE A 219 15.38 7.17 8.11
CA PHE A 219 15.29 8.58 8.46
C PHE A 219 14.98 9.42 7.23
N HIS A 220 14.23 10.52 7.42
CA HIS A 220 14.01 11.48 6.35
C HIS A 220 13.94 12.91 6.87
N LEU A 221 14.36 13.84 6.02
CA LEU A 221 14.13 15.27 6.16
C LEU A 221 13.57 15.80 4.84
N GLN A 222 12.43 16.47 4.90
CA GLN A 222 11.75 17.04 3.75
C GLN A 222 11.42 18.50 3.99
N LEU A 223 11.61 19.32 2.95
CA LEU A 223 11.19 20.72 2.88
C LEU A 223 10.36 20.91 1.61
N GLN A 224 9.21 21.57 1.73
CA GLN A 224 8.27 21.76 0.62
C GLN A 224 7.88 23.22 0.42
N ASN A 225 7.56 23.57 -0.82
CA ASN A 225 6.97 24.85 -1.23
C ASN A 225 7.74 26.09 -0.74
N ARG A 226 9.07 26.10 -0.93
CA ARG A 226 9.95 27.24 -0.60
C ARG A 226 10.34 27.99 -1.87
N GLY A 227 9.52 28.95 -2.27
CA GLY A 227 9.73 29.73 -3.49
C GLY A 227 9.69 28.84 -4.73
N ARG A 228 10.80 28.81 -5.49
CA ARG A 228 10.95 27.94 -6.67
C ARG A 228 11.28 26.48 -6.32
N TRP A 229 11.68 26.21 -5.09
CA TRP A 229 11.87 24.84 -4.60
C TRP A 229 10.52 24.24 -4.24
N ARG A 230 10.06 23.29 -5.04
CA ARG A 230 8.81 22.58 -4.79
C ARG A 230 8.97 21.57 -3.66
N ASN A 231 10.06 20.82 -3.69
CA ASN A 231 10.34 19.74 -2.74
C ASN A 231 11.84 19.46 -2.68
N ILE A 232 12.39 19.34 -1.48
CA ILE A 232 13.75 18.84 -1.24
C ILE A 232 13.60 17.75 -0.19
N THR A 233 14.09 16.56 -0.47
CA THR A 233 14.08 15.44 0.49
C THR A 233 15.47 14.84 0.61
N LEU A 234 15.91 14.65 1.85
CA LEU A 234 17.19 14.05 2.23
C LEU A 234 16.93 12.82 3.12
N GLY A 235 17.76 11.80 3.01
CA GLY A 235 17.57 10.51 3.69
C GLY A 235 16.80 9.53 2.83
N ASP A 236 15.83 8.85 3.42
CA ASP A 236 15.04 7.80 2.79
C ASP A 236 13.78 8.38 2.13
N TYR A 237 13.65 8.15 0.83
CA TYR A 237 12.54 8.67 0.03
C TYR A 237 12.12 7.69 -1.06
N GLN A 238 10.95 7.94 -1.63
CA GLN A 238 10.43 7.26 -2.80
C GLN A 238 10.00 8.26 -3.86
N MET A 239 9.97 7.81 -5.11
CA MET A 239 9.59 8.62 -6.27
C MET A 239 8.36 8.02 -6.94
N GLN A 240 7.29 8.79 -7.08
CA GLN A 240 6.08 8.39 -7.81
C GLN A 240 5.93 9.25 -9.06
N VAL A 241 6.20 8.64 -10.22
CA VAL A 241 6.19 9.36 -11.49
C VAL A 241 5.46 8.56 -12.58
N GLY A 242 4.63 9.25 -13.36
CA GLY A 242 3.92 8.66 -14.49
C GLY A 242 2.97 7.56 -14.08
N GLN A 243 2.91 6.50 -14.88
CA GLN A 243 2.18 5.27 -14.60
C GLN A 243 3.04 4.24 -13.85
N GLY A 244 4.17 4.66 -13.27
CA GLY A 244 5.03 3.81 -12.44
C GLY A 244 5.82 2.76 -13.23
N LEU A 245 6.05 2.97 -14.54
CA LEU A 245 6.85 2.08 -15.37
C LEU A 245 8.36 2.28 -15.20
N VAL A 246 8.80 3.48 -14.83
CA VAL A 246 10.20 3.76 -14.45
C VAL A 246 10.36 3.89 -12.93
N LEU A 247 9.52 4.71 -12.28
CA LEU A 247 9.60 5.00 -10.85
C LEU A 247 8.20 4.97 -10.23
N SER A 248 8.00 4.03 -9.29
CA SER A 248 6.78 3.94 -8.49
C SER A 248 7.13 4.00 -7.00
N ALA A 249 6.36 4.74 -6.21
CA ALA A 249 6.63 4.93 -4.78
C ALA A 249 6.10 3.79 -3.90
N GLY A 250 6.20 2.54 -4.33
CA GLY A 250 5.71 1.35 -3.63
C GLY A 250 4.19 1.24 -3.51
N PHE A 251 3.50 2.36 -3.27
CA PHE A 251 2.06 2.50 -3.15
C PHE A 251 1.37 2.56 -4.51
N VAL A 252 0.75 1.46 -4.89
CA VAL A 252 -0.25 1.45 -5.96
C VAL A 252 -1.37 0.50 -5.56
N LEU A 253 -2.61 1.00 -5.58
CA LEU A 253 -3.77 0.12 -5.57
C LEU A 253 -3.82 -0.58 -6.94
N GLY A 254 -3.54 -1.88 -6.97
CA GLY A 254 -3.69 -2.71 -8.16
C GLY A 254 -5.15 -3.03 -8.47
N LYS A 255 -5.40 -4.25 -8.94
CA LYS A 255 -6.76 -4.77 -9.12
C LYS A 255 -7.43 -4.95 -7.77
N SER A 256 -8.58 -4.28 -7.59
CA SER A 256 -9.29 -4.18 -6.31
C SER A 256 -10.80 -4.03 -6.53
N ALA A 257 -11.57 -3.94 -5.45
CA ALA A 257 -13.01 -3.68 -5.53
C ALA A 257 -13.34 -2.23 -5.97
N GLU A 258 -12.39 -1.30 -5.86
CA GLU A 258 -12.49 -0.01 -6.55
C GLU A 258 -11.96 -0.18 -7.98
N THR A 259 -12.86 -0.49 -8.92
CA THR A 259 -12.53 -1.02 -10.24
C THR A 259 -12.14 0.03 -11.28
N VAL A 260 -12.41 1.31 -11.01
CA VAL A 260 -12.21 2.40 -11.97
C VAL A 260 -11.06 3.30 -11.54
N GLN A 261 -11.12 3.93 -10.36
CA GLN A 261 -10.18 5.00 -10.00
C GLN A 261 -8.73 4.54 -9.78
N THR A 262 -8.50 3.26 -9.48
CA THR A 262 -7.17 2.73 -9.14
C THR A 262 -6.27 2.52 -10.36
N VAL A 263 -6.83 2.51 -11.58
CA VAL A 263 -6.08 2.14 -12.78
C VAL A 263 -5.06 3.19 -13.22
N ARG A 264 -5.34 4.48 -12.98
CA ARG A 264 -4.40 5.57 -13.26
C ARG A 264 -3.55 5.83 -12.04
N ARG A 265 -2.24 5.92 -12.24
CA ARG A 265 -1.33 6.42 -11.21
C ARG A 265 -1.11 7.93 -11.36
N PRO A 266 -1.25 8.69 -10.26
CA PRO A 266 -0.90 10.12 -10.24
C PRO A 266 0.61 10.32 -10.06
N THR A 267 1.13 11.43 -10.62
CA THR A 267 2.52 11.87 -10.44
C THR A 267 2.63 12.73 -9.19
N LEU A 268 3.00 12.13 -8.05
CA LEU A 268 3.17 12.84 -6.77
C LEU A 268 4.60 13.35 -6.55
N GLY A 269 5.57 12.85 -7.32
CA GLY A 269 6.99 13.20 -7.15
C GLY A 269 7.63 12.53 -5.93
N ALA A 270 8.56 13.24 -5.28
CA ALA A 270 9.31 12.73 -4.14
C ALA A 270 8.47 12.70 -2.86
N ARG A 271 8.46 11.56 -2.17
CA ARG A 271 7.76 11.35 -0.91
C ARG A 271 8.73 10.80 0.15
N PRO A 272 8.65 11.27 1.40
CA PRO A 272 9.47 10.71 2.47
C PRO A 272 9.08 9.25 2.73
N TYR A 273 10.07 8.39 2.94
CA TYR A 273 9.83 7.00 3.22
C TYR A 273 9.49 6.79 4.69
N THR A 274 8.37 6.12 4.96
CA THR A 274 7.83 5.94 6.32
C THR A 274 7.31 4.52 6.58
N SER A 275 7.61 3.59 5.67
CA SER A 275 7.26 2.17 5.83
C SER A 275 8.29 1.46 6.72
N LEU A 276 7.95 0.24 7.12
CA LEU A 276 8.86 -0.73 7.74
C LEU A 276 9.52 -1.67 6.72
N THR A 277 9.07 -1.63 5.46
CA THR A 277 9.65 -2.46 4.41
C THR A 277 11.13 -2.07 4.18
N GLU A 278 12.02 -3.06 4.10
CA GLU A 278 13.47 -2.80 3.96
C GLU A 278 13.94 -2.64 2.50
N TYR A 279 13.01 -2.53 1.55
CA TYR A 279 13.30 -2.40 0.14
C TYR A 279 12.41 -1.39 -0.58
N GLY A 280 12.82 -1.01 -1.79
CA GLY A 280 12.02 -0.15 -2.67
C GLY A 280 12.02 1.34 -2.29
N TYR A 281 12.95 1.76 -1.43
CA TYR A 281 13.24 3.17 -1.14
C TYR A 281 14.63 3.57 -1.63
N PHE A 282 14.85 4.86 -1.79
CA PHE A 282 16.13 5.48 -2.11
C PHE A 282 16.72 6.12 -0.86
N ARG A 283 18.00 5.88 -0.58
CA ARG A 283 18.74 6.56 0.49
C ARG A 283 19.69 7.58 -0.12
N GLY A 284 19.37 8.87 0.00
CA GLY A 284 20.16 9.95 -0.60
C GLY A 284 19.46 11.30 -0.60
N ALA A 285 19.43 11.96 -1.76
CA ALA A 285 18.85 13.28 -1.92
C ALA A 285 18.04 13.39 -3.21
N THR A 286 16.91 14.08 -3.13
CA THR A 286 16.11 14.47 -4.28
C THR A 286 15.65 15.92 -4.14
N ALA A 287 15.63 16.64 -5.26
CA ALA A 287 15.24 18.03 -5.29
C ALA A 287 14.43 18.34 -6.54
N THR A 288 13.26 18.93 -6.34
CA THR A 288 12.36 19.42 -7.38
C THR A 288 12.37 20.95 -7.40
N TYR A 289 12.79 21.51 -8.53
CA TYR A 289 12.91 22.94 -8.77
C TYR A 289 12.02 23.37 -9.94
N ALA A 290 11.24 24.42 -9.74
CA ALA A 290 10.40 25.02 -10.78
C ALA A 290 11.25 25.90 -11.71
N LEU A 291 11.66 25.35 -12.85
CA LEU A 291 12.33 26.10 -13.93
C LEU A 291 11.40 27.19 -14.50
N HIS A 292 10.11 26.89 -14.56
CA HIS A 292 9.04 27.81 -14.94
C HIS A 292 7.78 27.43 -14.15
N PRO A 293 6.76 28.30 -13.97
CA PRO A 293 5.48 27.91 -13.35
C PRO A 293 4.73 26.70 -13.96
N ARG A 294 5.20 26.20 -15.12
CA ARG A 294 4.63 25.07 -15.87
C ARG A 294 5.65 23.97 -16.13
N LEU A 295 6.88 24.09 -15.62
CA LEU A 295 7.98 23.18 -15.89
C LEU A 295 8.79 22.96 -14.61
N ASP A 296 8.71 21.74 -14.10
CA ASP A 296 9.45 21.30 -12.92
C ASP A 296 10.57 20.33 -13.34
N LEU A 297 11.77 20.54 -12.80
CA LEU A 297 12.90 19.63 -12.91
C LEU A 297 13.11 18.95 -11.56
N THR A 298 13.15 17.62 -11.55
CA THR A 298 13.53 16.82 -10.40
C THR A 298 14.82 16.09 -10.68
N LEU A 299 15.79 16.22 -9.76
CA LEU A 299 17.03 15.45 -9.76
C LEU A 299 17.02 14.52 -8.56
N LEU A 300 17.48 13.28 -8.76
CA LEU A 300 17.56 12.29 -7.70
C LEU A 300 18.94 11.61 -7.73
N ALA A 301 19.52 11.40 -6.54
CA ALA A 301 20.75 10.67 -6.36
C ALA A 301 20.65 9.87 -5.06
N ALA A 302 20.93 8.57 -5.13
CA ALA A 302 20.82 7.67 -4.00
C ALA A 302 21.87 6.57 -4.04
N ARG A 303 22.23 6.09 -2.85
CA ARG A 303 23.18 5.02 -2.65
C ARG A 303 22.64 4.09 -1.57
N ASN A 304 22.19 2.92 -1.99
CA ASN A 304 21.54 1.93 -1.15
C ASN A 304 22.43 0.68 -1.05
N ARG A 305 22.41 0.02 0.11
CA ARG A 305 22.90 -1.35 0.22
C ARG A 305 21.70 -2.27 0.17
N ARG A 306 21.77 -3.30 -0.67
CA ARG A 306 20.72 -4.29 -0.89
C ARG A 306 21.21 -5.63 -0.37
N ASP A 307 20.32 -6.34 0.29
CA ASP A 307 20.58 -7.72 0.68
C ASP A 307 20.54 -8.58 -0.57
N ALA A 308 21.60 -9.37 -0.78
CA ALA A 308 21.80 -10.09 -2.01
C ALA A 308 22.54 -11.38 -1.74
N ASN A 309 22.05 -12.46 -2.36
CA ASN A 309 22.78 -13.72 -2.34
C ASN A 309 23.98 -13.63 -3.29
N THR A 310 25.15 -13.95 -2.80
CA THR A 310 26.40 -13.87 -3.57
C THR A 310 27.08 -15.22 -3.70
N THR A 311 27.64 -15.50 -4.87
CA THR A 311 28.43 -16.71 -5.13
C THR A 311 29.74 -16.35 -5.80
N ALA A 312 30.77 -17.18 -5.68
CA ALA A 312 31.99 -17.03 -6.48
C ALA A 312 31.69 -17.26 -7.98
N GLY A 313 32.36 -16.49 -8.83
CA GLY A 313 32.29 -16.63 -10.28
C GLY A 313 32.87 -17.96 -10.75
N SER A 314 32.42 -18.44 -11.90
CA SER A 314 32.81 -19.73 -12.48
C SER A 314 34.21 -19.75 -13.12
N THR A 315 34.81 -18.58 -13.33
CA THR A 315 36.00 -18.38 -14.19
C THR A 315 37.03 -17.43 -13.59
N THR A 316 36.57 -16.50 -12.77
CA THR A 316 37.36 -15.59 -11.95
C THR A 316 36.74 -15.72 -10.56
N ASP A 317 37.52 -15.87 -9.49
CA ASP A 317 37.02 -15.91 -8.09
C ASP A 317 36.30 -14.60 -7.64
N GLU A 318 35.85 -13.79 -8.59
CA GLU A 318 35.07 -12.58 -8.40
C GLU A 318 33.67 -12.93 -7.91
N LEU A 319 33.24 -12.21 -6.88
CA LEU A 319 31.91 -12.37 -6.31
C LEU A 319 30.84 -11.85 -7.29
N ILE A 320 29.80 -12.65 -7.54
CA ILE A 320 28.64 -12.26 -8.34
C ILE A 320 27.37 -12.26 -7.47
N ALA A 321 26.46 -11.33 -7.72
CA ALA A 321 25.15 -11.29 -7.08
C ALA A 321 24.12 -12.09 -7.90
N THR A 322 23.41 -13.01 -7.27
CA THR A 322 22.50 -13.95 -7.96
C THR A 322 21.02 -13.67 -7.75
N SER A 323 20.68 -12.98 -6.67
CA SER A 323 19.31 -12.54 -6.37
C SER A 323 19.32 -11.35 -5.42
N LEU A 324 18.25 -10.57 -5.44
CA LEU A 324 17.96 -9.54 -4.45
C LEU A 324 16.97 -10.11 -3.45
N GLN A 325 17.24 -9.95 -2.16
CA GLN A 325 16.33 -10.35 -1.10
C GLN A 325 15.39 -9.18 -0.76
N THR A 326 14.17 -9.53 -0.34
CA THR A 326 13.10 -8.57 -0.02
C THR A 326 12.45 -8.87 1.32
N SER A 327 12.93 -9.89 2.06
CA SER A 327 12.37 -10.25 3.37
C SER A 327 12.72 -9.20 4.44
N GLY A 328 13.92 -8.62 4.37
CA GLY A 328 14.42 -7.71 5.39
C GLY A 328 14.63 -8.39 6.75
N LEU A 329 15.04 -9.66 6.75
CA LEU A 329 15.19 -10.47 7.96
C LEU A 329 16.64 -10.89 8.10
N HIS A 330 17.24 -10.68 9.27
CA HIS A 330 18.65 -10.94 9.57
C HIS A 330 18.84 -11.80 10.83
N ARG A 331 18.08 -12.90 10.91
CA ARG A 331 17.87 -13.72 12.11
C ARG A 331 18.81 -14.93 12.19
N THR A 332 19.30 -15.40 11.04
CA THR A 332 20.19 -16.56 10.88
C THR A 332 21.56 -16.15 10.34
N PRO A 333 22.60 -17.01 10.45
CA PRO A 333 23.92 -16.69 9.90
C PRO A 333 23.91 -16.38 8.40
N SER A 334 23.18 -17.15 7.59
CA SER A 334 23.08 -16.95 6.14
C SER A 334 22.37 -15.65 5.78
N GLU A 335 21.27 -15.32 6.47
CA GLU A 335 20.58 -14.04 6.29
C GLU A 335 21.51 -12.86 6.62
N ARG A 336 22.26 -12.95 7.72
CA ARG A 336 23.26 -11.93 8.09
C ARG A 336 24.40 -11.85 7.08
N ASP A 337 24.82 -12.96 6.50
CA ASP A 337 25.86 -12.98 5.48
C ASP A 337 25.39 -12.27 4.22
N ASP A 338 24.13 -12.39 3.81
CA ASP A 338 23.60 -11.71 2.61
C ASP A 338 23.28 -10.22 2.84
N GLN A 339 23.22 -9.77 4.10
CA GLN A 339 22.90 -8.39 4.50
C GLN A 339 23.81 -7.33 3.87
N GLY A 340 23.22 -6.37 3.15
CA GLY A 340 23.88 -5.19 2.60
C GLY A 340 25.06 -5.48 1.64
N ARG A 341 25.07 -6.69 1.04
CA ARG A 341 26.17 -7.19 0.21
C ARG A 341 26.31 -6.52 -1.14
N LEU A 342 25.22 -6.05 -1.73
CA LEU A 342 25.22 -5.38 -3.03
C LEU A 342 25.05 -3.87 -2.85
N LEU A 343 26.02 -3.08 -3.30
CA LEU A 343 25.90 -1.63 -3.33
C LEU A 343 25.22 -1.21 -4.63
N GLU A 344 24.13 -0.46 -4.49
CA GLU A 344 23.36 0.08 -5.59
C GLU A 344 23.45 1.61 -5.58
N THR A 345 23.83 2.20 -6.71
CA THR A 345 23.88 3.65 -6.91
C THR A 345 22.87 4.04 -7.97
N ASN A 346 21.97 4.95 -7.62
CA ASN A 346 20.92 5.45 -8.51
C ASN A 346 21.13 6.92 -8.79
N VAL A 347 21.10 7.30 -10.05
CA VAL A 347 21.06 8.69 -10.50
C VAL A 347 19.92 8.83 -11.49
N GLY A 348 19.08 9.84 -11.30
CA GLY A 348 17.92 10.03 -12.17
C GLY A 348 17.51 11.48 -12.32
N LEU A 349 16.71 11.69 -13.34
CA LEU A 349 16.18 12.99 -13.73
C LEU A 349 14.72 12.81 -14.13
N HIS A 350 13.89 13.78 -13.76
CA HIS A 350 12.50 13.84 -14.19
C HIS A 350 12.13 15.28 -14.54
N LEU A 351 11.70 15.51 -15.77
CA LEU A 351 11.16 16.77 -16.26
C LEU A 351 9.65 16.64 -16.38
N LEU A 352 8.90 17.56 -15.77
CA LEU A 352 7.44 17.57 -15.81
C LEU A 352 6.94 18.90 -16.36
N TYR A 353 6.31 18.85 -17.52
CA TYR A 353 5.50 19.93 -18.07
C TYR A 353 4.05 19.75 -17.66
N HIS A 354 3.42 20.81 -17.15
CA HIS A 354 2.03 20.79 -16.71
C HIS A 354 1.34 22.13 -17.00
N ASN A 355 0.08 22.09 -17.45
CA ASN A 355 -0.69 23.29 -17.77
C ASN A 355 -2.13 23.20 -17.26
N ARG A 356 -2.58 24.24 -16.54
CA ARG A 356 -3.99 24.53 -16.14
C ARG A 356 -4.86 23.28 -15.91
N HIS A 357 -4.30 22.27 -15.23
CA HIS A 357 -4.91 21.00 -14.83
C HIS A 357 -5.34 20.02 -15.94
N GLN A 358 -5.11 20.32 -17.23
CA GLN A 358 -5.58 19.48 -18.34
C GLN A 358 -4.49 18.60 -18.95
N LEU A 359 -3.30 19.16 -19.22
CA LEU A 359 -2.21 18.46 -19.89
C LEU A 359 -1.03 18.31 -18.94
N GLN A 360 -0.50 17.08 -18.88
CA GLN A 360 0.75 16.74 -18.23
C GLN A 360 1.60 15.91 -19.18
N LEU A 361 2.86 16.26 -19.34
CA LEU A 361 3.84 15.52 -20.12
C LEU A 361 5.13 15.44 -19.29
N GLY A 362 5.72 14.26 -19.19
CA GLY A 362 6.94 14.10 -18.43
C GLY A 362 7.92 13.13 -19.05
N LEU A 363 9.20 13.41 -18.84
CA LEU A 363 10.34 12.61 -19.24
C LEU A 363 11.09 12.19 -18.00
N THR A 364 11.32 10.88 -17.85
CA THR A 364 12.04 10.29 -16.73
C THR A 364 13.23 9.49 -17.24
N ALA A 365 14.40 9.67 -16.63
CA ALA A 365 15.57 8.85 -16.87
C ALA A 365 16.11 8.36 -15.53
N LEU A 366 16.47 7.09 -15.46
CA LEU A 366 17.07 6.46 -14.29
C LEU A 366 18.24 5.59 -14.72
N SER A 367 19.39 5.75 -14.06
CA SER A 367 20.53 4.87 -14.15
C SER A 367 20.76 4.21 -12.80
N THR A 368 20.75 2.87 -12.78
CA THR A 368 21.03 2.04 -11.61
C THR A 368 22.33 1.30 -11.85
N THR A 369 23.31 1.47 -10.98
CA THR A 369 24.63 0.84 -11.09
C THR A 369 24.93 0.02 -9.83
N TYR A 370 25.32 -1.23 -10.02
CA TYR A 370 25.77 -2.15 -8.98
C TYR A 370 27.30 -2.22 -8.92
N ASP A 371 27.85 -2.41 -7.72
CA ASP A 371 29.28 -2.66 -7.53
C ASP A 371 29.72 -4.08 -7.87
N LEU A 372 28.82 -5.07 -7.74
CA LEU A 372 29.03 -6.45 -8.15
C LEU A 372 28.30 -6.76 -9.45
N PHE A 373 28.83 -7.73 -10.19
CA PHE A 373 28.16 -8.25 -11.38
C PHE A 373 26.88 -8.99 -11.00
N PHE A 374 25.73 -8.52 -11.47
CA PHE A 374 24.44 -9.15 -11.19
C PHE A 374 24.10 -10.15 -12.30
N ARG A 375 23.87 -11.40 -11.92
CA ARG A 375 23.47 -12.47 -12.82
C ARG A 375 22.65 -13.53 -12.10
N LYS A 376 21.38 -13.64 -12.47
CA LYS A 376 20.50 -14.70 -11.96
C LYS A 376 20.98 -16.08 -12.37
N ARG A 377 20.58 -17.09 -11.59
CA ARG A 377 20.84 -18.51 -11.88
C ARG A 377 20.36 -18.87 -13.30
N ASN A 378 21.14 -19.68 -14.00
CA ASN A 378 20.86 -20.12 -15.36
C ASN A 378 19.68 -21.11 -15.38
N LEU A 379 18.46 -20.58 -15.42
CA LEU A 379 17.20 -21.33 -15.50
C LEU A 379 16.43 -20.86 -16.74
N PRO A 380 15.62 -21.71 -17.39
CA PRO A 380 14.92 -21.36 -18.63
C PRO A 380 14.09 -20.07 -18.54
N TYR A 381 13.37 -19.87 -17.43
CA TYR A 381 12.58 -18.66 -17.18
C TYR A 381 13.42 -17.41 -16.90
N ASN A 382 14.69 -17.55 -16.52
CA ASN A 382 15.61 -16.43 -16.28
C ASN A 382 16.33 -15.93 -17.55
N ARG A 383 16.11 -16.55 -18.71
CA ARG A 383 16.86 -16.26 -19.96
C ARG A 383 16.91 -14.78 -20.34
N TYR A 384 15.82 -14.05 -20.09
CA TYR A 384 15.70 -12.63 -20.47
C TYR A 384 15.95 -11.66 -19.31
N GLU A 385 16.28 -12.16 -18.12
CA GLU A 385 16.53 -11.34 -16.93
C GLU A 385 17.78 -10.46 -17.08
N PHE A 386 17.80 -9.34 -16.35
CA PHE A 386 18.93 -8.42 -16.36
C PHE A 386 20.23 -9.15 -15.97
N THR A 387 21.28 -8.93 -16.76
CA THR A 387 22.62 -9.43 -16.49
C THR A 387 23.62 -8.30 -16.73
N GLY A 388 24.43 -7.94 -15.73
CA GLY A 388 25.40 -6.86 -15.84
C GLY A 388 25.49 -6.02 -14.57
N THR A 389 26.11 -4.85 -14.68
CA THR A 389 26.32 -3.92 -13.56
C THR A 389 25.51 -2.63 -13.69
N THR A 390 25.13 -2.23 -14.91
CA THR A 390 24.41 -0.97 -15.14
C THR A 390 23.12 -1.19 -15.90
N ASN A 391 22.00 -0.71 -15.36
CA ASN A 391 20.72 -0.63 -16.04
C ASN A 391 20.33 0.84 -16.24
N ARG A 392 19.87 1.19 -17.43
CA ARG A 392 19.38 2.54 -17.76
C ARG A 392 17.97 2.44 -18.32
N VAL A 393 17.05 3.20 -17.75
CA VAL A 393 15.66 3.24 -18.18
C VAL A 393 15.28 4.68 -18.49
N ILE A 394 14.72 4.90 -19.69
CA ILE A 394 14.18 6.19 -20.11
C ILE A 394 12.70 5.99 -20.42
N GLY A 395 11.85 6.85 -19.86
CA GLY A 395 10.41 6.80 -20.04
C GLY A 395 9.82 8.16 -20.37
N LEU A 396 8.78 8.14 -21.21
CA LEU A 396 7.92 9.27 -21.52
C LEU A 396 6.53 8.94 -21.03
N HIS A 397 5.94 9.84 -20.25
CA HIS A 397 4.55 9.70 -19.80
C HIS A 397 3.76 10.95 -20.11
N GLY A 398 2.44 10.79 -20.19
CA GLY A 398 1.53 11.88 -20.43
C GLY A 398 0.14 11.61 -19.88
N GLY A 399 -0.59 12.69 -19.64
CA GLY A 399 -1.98 12.65 -19.27
C GLY A 399 -2.72 13.83 -19.88
N TYR A 400 -3.94 13.60 -20.34
CA TYR A 400 -4.79 14.63 -20.92
C TYR A 400 -6.23 14.49 -20.44
N VAL A 401 -6.76 15.55 -19.85
CA VAL A 401 -8.14 15.63 -19.38
C VAL A 401 -8.97 16.40 -20.40
N TRP A 402 -9.98 15.73 -20.94
CA TRP A 402 -10.93 16.31 -21.88
C TRP A 402 -12.36 16.06 -21.40
N ASN A 403 -13.00 17.09 -20.85
CA ASN A 403 -14.33 17.00 -20.23
C ASN A 403 -14.38 15.89 -19.16
N ASN A 404 -15.13 14.82 -19.39
CA ASN A 404 -15.27 13.69 -18.47
C ASN A 404 -14.30 12.55 -18.77
N TRP A 405 -13.38 12.72 -19.73
CA TRP A 405 -12.37 11.76 -20.11
C TRP A 405 -11.01 12.17 -19.54
N ASN A 406 -10.30 11.19 -18.99
CA ASN A 406 -8.93 11.34 -18.53
C ASN A 406 -8.07 10.26 -19.17
N PHE A 407 -7.29 10.66 -20.17
CA PHE A 407 -6.34 9.80 -20.88
C PHE A 407 -5.01 9.81 -20.15
N PHE A 408 -4.34 8.66 -20.12
CA PHE A 408 -3.01 8.54 -19.53
C PHE A 408 -2.19 7.51 -20.30
N GLY A 409 -0.87 7.66 -20.26
CA GLY A 409 0.04 6.68 -20.81
C GLY A 409 1.48 6.88 -20.37
N GLU A 410 2.26 5.82 -20.43
CA GLU A 410 3.70 5.79 -20.23
C GLU A 410 4.32 4.74 -21.14
N VAL A 411 5.41 5.10 -21.82
CA VAL A 411 6.25 4.20 -22.59
C VAL A 411 7.68 4.35 -22.07
N ALA A 412 8.34 3.23 -21.79
CA ALA A 412 9.71 3.22 -21.31
C ALA A 412 10.56 2.18 -22.03
N ARG A 413 11.85 2.47 -22.18
CA ARG A 413 12.84 1.59 -22.79
C ARG A 413 13.99 1.37 -21.82
N SER A 414 14.33 0.10 -21.59
CA SER A 414 15.46 -0.30 -20.74
C SER A 414 16.68 -0.68 -21.58
N SER A 415 17.87 -0.42 -21.06
CA SER A 415 19.14 -0.74 -21.71
C SER A 415 20.25 -0.99 -20.69
N GLY A 416 21.36 -1.61 -21.10
CA GLY A 416 22.54 -1.86 -20.26
C GLY A 416 22.73 -3.31 -19.81
N SER A 417 21.71 -4.16 -19.95
CA SER A 417 21.87 -5.61 -19.81
C SER A 417 22.84 -6.15 -20.88
N GLN A 418 23.75 -7.04 -20.50
CA GLN A 418 24.73 -7.64 -21.42
C GLN A 418 24.15 -8.78 -22.25
N THR A 419 23.11 -9.45 -21.75
CA THR A 419 22.51 -10.63 -22.42
C THR A 419 21.22 -10.31 -23.16
N SER A 420 20.39 -9.42 -22.61
CA SER A 420 19.05 -9.13 -23.11
C SER A 420 18.67 -7.70 -22.76
N SER A 421 18.89 -6.79 -23.70
CA SER A 421 18.76 -5.33 -23.56
C SER A 421 17.78 -4.77 -24.58
N GLY A 422 17.33 -3.54 -24.38
CA GLY A 422 16.47 -2.83 -25.34
C GLY A 422 15.00 -3.21 -25.29
N GLY A 423 14.54 -3.91 -24.24
CA GLY A 423 13.13 -4.15 -24.03
C GLY A 423 12.37 -2.84 -23.80
N THR A 424 11.11 -2.83 -24.22
CA THR A 424 10.19 -1.71 -24.11
C THR A 424 8.98 -2.13 -23.28
N GLY A 425 8.53 -1.23 -22.43
CA GLY A 425 7.24 -1.33 -21.75
C GLY A 425 6.34 -0.18 -22.18
N ALA A 426 5.04 -0.45 -22.29
CA ALA A 426 4.01 0.54 -22.58
C ALA A 426 2.77 0.22 -21.75
N VAL A 427 2.18 1.25 -21.15
CA VAL A 427 0.88 1.18 -20.48
C VAL A 427 0.12 2.45 -20.80
N GLY A 428 -1.16 2.32 -21.13
CA GLY A 428 -2.00 3.47 -21.45
C GLY A 428 -3.47 3.14 -21.38
N GLY A 429 -4.28 4.15 -21.17
CA GLY A 429 -5.70 3.95 -20.93
C GLY A 429 -6.49 5.23 -20.81
N ALA A 430 -7.76 5.06 -20.48
CA ALA A 430 -8.68 6.15 -20.24
C ALA A 430 -9.61 5.82 -19.08
N LEU A 431 -9.91 6.84 -18.27
CA LEU A 431 -11.08 6.85 -17.38
C LEU A 431 -12.12 7.77 -17.96
N ALA A 432 -13.39 7.35 -17.91
CA ALA A 432 -14.50 8.16 -18.39
C ALA A 432 -15.69 8.08 -17.43
N SER A 433 -16.20 9.24 -17.02
CA SER A 433 -17.53 9.34 -16.41
C SER A 433 -18.56 9.55 -17.53
N LEU A 434 -19.08 8.44 -18.08
CA LEU A 434 -20.03 8.45 -19.21
C LEU A 434 -21.36 9.11 -18.84
N THR A 435 -21.83 8.89 -17.61
CA THR A 435 -23.02 9.57 -17.05
C THR A 435 -22.77 9.93 -15.58
N LYS A 436 -23.76 10.53 -14.90
CA LYS A 436 -23.69 10.75 -13.44
C LYS A 436 -23.65 9.44 -12.63
N GLN A 437 -24.01 8.32 -13.25
CA GLN A 437 -24.15 7.01 -12.61
C GLN A 437 -23.17 5.96 -13.14
N LEU A 438 -22.55 6.18 -14.31
CA LEU A 438 -21.71 5.20 -14.99
C LEU A 438 -20.29 5.73 -15.19
N ASP A 439 -19.34 5.07 -14.53
CA ASP A 439 -17.91 5.27 -14.75
C ASP A 439 -17.29 4.03 -15.43
N LEU A 440 -16.35 4.28 -16.35
CA LEU A 440 -15.63 3.29 -17.14
C LEU A 440 -14.12 3.52 -17.03
N ALA A 441 -13.36 2.44 -16.99
CA ALA A 441 -11.90 2.42 -17.10
C ALA A 441 -11.47 1.39 -18.15
N VAL A 442 -10.53 1.75 -19.02
CA VAL A 442 -9.88 0.82 -19.94
C VAL A 442 -8.37 1.03 -19.85
N VAL A 443 -7.60 -0.06 -19.73
CA VAL A 443 -6.14 -0.05 -19.74
C VAL A 443 -5.61 -1.10 -20.69
N LEU A 444 -4.68 -0.69 -21.53
CA LEU A 444 -3.87 -1.53 -22.39
C LEU A 444 -2.45 -1.53 -21.85
N ARG A 445 -1.83 -2.70 -21.79
CA ARG A 445 -0.44 -2.84 -21.35
C ARG A 445 0.32 -3.86 -22.19
N HIS A 446 1.59 -3.58 -22.41
CA HIS A 446 2.55 -4.43 -23.10
C HIS A 446 3.94 -4.23 -22.51
N TYR A 447 4.53 -5.28 -21.96
CA TYR A 447 5.87 -5.30 -21.39
C TYR A 447 6.67 -6.40 -22.04
N ASP A 448 7.76 -6.02 -22.71
CA ASP A 448 8.67 -6.99 -23.30
C ASP A 448 9.28 -7.90 -22.23
N ARG A 449 9.65 -9.12 -22.64
CA ARG A 449 10.32 -10.10 -21.78
C ARG A 449 11.71 -9.66 -21.29
N ASN A 450 12.35 -8.75 -22.03
CA ASN A 450 13.67 -8.16 -21.73
C ASN A 450 13.57 -6.69 -21.30
N PHE A 451 12.40 -6.23 -20.85
CA PHE A 451 12.25 -4.91 -20.23
C PHE A 451 12.62 -4.97 -18.75
N HIS A 452 13.60 -4.16 -18.36
CA HIS A 452 14.21 -4.16 -17.02
C HIS A 452 14.01 -2.84 -16.30
N SER A 453 13.19 -2.83 -15.24
CA SER A 453 13.00 -1.66 -14.39
C SER A 453 12.82 -2.09 -12.92
N PHE A 454 13.77 -1.72 -12.07
CA PHE A 454 13.85 -2.23 -10.68
C PHE A 454 12.94 -1.51 -9.69
N TYR A 455 12.55 -0.28 -10.01
CA TYR A 455 11.65 0.56 -9.21
C TYR A 455 10.28 0.73 -9.88
N ALA A 456 10.01 -0.06 -10.93
CA ALA A 456 8.71 -0.12 -11.55
C ALA A 456 7.74 -0.91 -10.67
N ASN A 457 6.51 -0.44 -10.63
CA ASN A 457 5.39 -1.21 -10.15
C ASN A 457 4.17 -0.77 -10.95
N ALA A 458 4.22 -0.87 -12.29
CA ALA A 458 3.17 -0.45 -13.24
C ALA A 458 1.90 -1.32 -13.13
N PHE A 459 0.80 -0.96 -13.79
CA PHE A 459 -0.43 -1.75 -13.71
C PHE A 459 -0.21 -3.10 -14.41
N SER A 460 -0.14 -4.18 -13.64
CA SER A 460 0.18 -5.53 -14.11
C SER A 460 -0.51 -6.62 -13.29
N GLU A 461 -0.60 -7.82 -13.86
CA GLU A 461 -0.92 -9.05 -13.14
C GLU A 461 0.30 -9.55 -12.35
N SER A 462 1.48 -9.47 -12.95
CA SER A 462 2.74 -9.87 -12.31
C SER A 462 3.20 -8.84 -11.28
N SER A 463 3.96 -9.28 -10.26
CA SER A 463 4.66 -8.38 -9.32
C SER A 463 5.78 -7.56 -9.98
N ARG A 464 6.18 -7.92 -11.20
CA ARG A 464 7.16 -7.18 -12.01
C ARG A 464 6.53 -6.80 -13.34
N SER A 465 6.73 -5.56 -13.77
CA SER A 465 6.23 -5.02 -15.04
C SER A 465 7.06 -5.48 -16.24
N GLN A 466 7.19 -6.80 -16.45
CA GLN A 466 7.92 -7.43 -17.55
C GLN A 466 7.15 -8.64 -18.08
N ASN A 467 7.40 -9.03 -19.34
CA ASN A 467 6.87 -10.27 -19.93
C ASN A 467 5.32 -10.37 -19.89
N GLU A 468 4.59 -9.30 -20.13
CA GLU A 468 3.12 -9.31 -19.97
C GLU A 468 2.43 -8.45 -21.04
N THR A 469 1.33 -8.93 -21.60
CA THR A 469 0.43 -8.12 -22.45
C THR A 469 -0.98 -8.35 -21.98
N GLY A 470 -1.77 -7.29 -21.84
CA GLY A 470 -3.13 -7.45 -21.34
C GLY A 470 -4.03 -6.24 -21.53
N VAL A 471 -5.31 -6.49 -21.33
CA VAL A 471 -6.38 -5.51 -21.40
C VAL A 471 -7.23 -5.62 -20.14
N TYR A 472 -7.39 -4.51 -19.44
CA TYR A 472 -8.26 -4.38 -18.29
C TYR A 472 -9.42 -3.45 -18.62
N THR A 473 -10.64 -3.87 -18.28
CA THR A 473 -11.85 -3.06 -18.37
C THR A 473 -12.56 -3.06 -17.04
N GLY A 474 -12.71 -1.89 -16.42
CA GLY A 474 -13.41 -1.67 -15.17
C GLY A 474 -14.66 -0.84 -15.36
N LEU A 475 -15.74 -1.19 -14.65
CA LEU A 475 -17.02 -0.50 -14.70
C LEU A 475 -17.57 -0.29 -13.30
N LYS A 476 -18.20 0.86 -13.08
CA LYS A 476 -18.94 1.19 -11.85
C LYS A 476 -20.25 1.87 -12.22
N TYR A 477 -21.36 1.23 -11.84
CA TYR A 477 -22.71 1.68 -12.14
C TYR A 477 -23.53 1.88 -10.86
N THR A 478 -23.94 3.13 -10.61
CA THR A 478 -24.80 3.51 -9.49
C THR A 478 -26.24 3.52 -9.97
N ILE A 479 -26.92 2.38 -9.85
CA ILE A 479 -28.31 2.19 -10.29
C ILE A 479 -29.22 3.26 -9.66
N TYR A 480 -29.10 3.45 -8.35
CA TYR A 480 -29.69 4.57 -7.62
C TYR A 480 -28.90 4.83 -6.33
N ARG A 481 -29.26 5.88 -5.58
CA ARG A 481 -28.48 6.38 -4.43
C ARG A 481 -28.11 5.36 -3.34
N LYS A 482 -28.73 4.18 -3.33
CA LYS A 482 -28.49 3.12 -2.33
C LYS A 482 -27.93 1.83 -2.93
N LEU A 483 -27.85 1.68 -4.26
CA LEU A 483 -27.41 0.44 -4.89
C LEU A 483 -26.40 0.75 -5.99
N ALA A 484 -25.20 0.19 -5.84
CA ALA A 484 -24.13 0.29 -6.81
C ALA A 484 -23.61 -1.11 -7.17
N VAL A 485 -23.25 -1.27 -8.44
CA VAL A 485 -22.61 -2.46 -8.98
C VAL A 485 -21.28 -2.03 -9.59
N SER A 486 -20.19 -2.69 -9.21
CA SER A 486 -18.87 -2.50 -9.82
C SER A 486 -18.31 -3.84 -10.25
N GLY A 487 -17.46 -3.83 -11.27
CA GLY A 487 -16.76 -5.02 -11.70
C GLY A 487 -15.65 -4.72 -12.66
N PHE A 488 -14.77 -5.70 -12.86
CA PHE A 488 -13.73 -5.63 -13.88
C PHE A 488 -13.55 -6.98 -14.57
N VAL A 489 -13.00 -6.90 -15.78
CA VAL A 489 -12.47 -8.03 -16.53
C VAL A 489 -11.04 -7.68 -16.93
N ASP A 490 -10.11 -8.59 -16.65
CA ASP A 490 -8.71 -8.48 -17.06
C ASP A 490 -8.31 -9.73 -17.84
N VAL A 491 -7.82 -9.53 -19.06
CA VAL A 491 -7.33 -10.61 -19.93
C VAL A 491 -5.86 -10.35 -20.20
N TYR A 492 -5.01 -11.32 -19.92
CA TYR A 492 -3.57 -11.15 -20.05
C TYR A 492 -2.87 -12.41 -20.54
N ARG A 493 -1.66 -12.20 -21.08
CA ARG A 493 -0.77 -13.23 -21.58
C ARG A 493 0.66 -12.92 -21.16
N PHE A 494 1.40 -13.98 -20.83
CA PHE A 494 2.83 -14.00 -20.59
C PHE A 494 3.53 -14.70 -21.76
N PRO A 495 4.18 -13.96 -22.68
CA PRO A 495 4.82 -14.55 -23.85
C PRO A 495 6.00 -15.49 -23.54
N TRP A 496 6.61 -15.37 -22.36
CA TRP A 496 7.72 -16.20 -21.89
C TRP A 496 7.41 -16.91 -20.58
N LEU A 497 8.23 -17.90 -20.25
CA LEU A 497 8.15 -18.76 -19.07
C LEU A 497 8.24 -17.95 -17.76
N LYS A 498 7.66 -18.49 -16.70
CA LYS A 498 7.71 -17.91 -15.35
C LYS A 498 8.06 -18.98 -14.32
N TYR A 499 8.40 -18.54 -13.12
CA TYR A 499 8.53 -19.46 -12.00
C TYR A 499 7.23 -20.25 -11.80
N LEU A 500 7.33 -21.59 -11.78
CA LEU A 500 6.22 -22.55 -11.72
C LEU A 500 5.31 -22.59 -12.96
N VAL A 501 5.75 -22.03 -14.10
CA VAL A 501 5.02 -22.07 -15.39
C VAL A 501 6.02 -22.23 -16.53
N ASP A 502 6.16 -23.46 -17.03
CA ASP A 502 7.20 -23.82 -18.02
C ASP A 502 6.76 -23.69 -19.48
N THR A 503 5.61 -23.05 -19.72
CA THR A 503 5.17 -22.62 -21.07
C THR A 503 4.72 -21.16 -21.08
N PRO A 504 4.70 -20.49 -22.26
CA PRO A 504 3.97 -19.24 -22.41
C PRO A 504 2.53 -19.42 -21.96
N SER A 505 2.04 -18.53 -21.11
CA SER A 505 0.77 -18.71 -20.41
C SER A 505 -0.21 -17.57 -20.63
N SER A 506 -1.48 -17.84 -20.40
CA SER A 506 -2.55 -16.85 -20.38
C SER A 506 -3.35 -16.91 -19.09
N GLY A 507 -4.10 -15.86 -18.82
CA GLY A 507 -5.02 -15.83 -17.71
C GLY A 507 -6.15 -14.85 -17.89
N PHE A 508 -7.14 -15.04 -17.05
CA PHE A 508 -8.38 -14.31 -17.04
C PHE A 508 -8.76 -14.03 -15.58
N ASP A 509 -9.09 -12.80 -15.28
CA ASP A 509 -9.48 -12.38 -13.94
C ASP A 509 -10.74 -11.52 -14.00
N TYR A 510 -11.72 -11.86 -13.17
CA TYR A 510 -13.04 -11.23 -13.15
C TYR A 510 -13.51 -11.02 -11.72
N LEU A 511 -13.89 -9.78 -11.41
CA LEU A 511 -14.48 -9.42 -10.12
C LEU A 511 -15.80 -8.68 -10.34
N MET A 512 -16.79 -8.99 -9.50
CA MET A 512 -18.05 -8.27 -9.41
C MET A 512 -18.38 -7.98 -7.95
N GLN A 513 -18.76 -6.74 -7.66
CA GLN A 513 -19.22 -6.28 -6.37
C GLN A 513 -20.61 -5.63 -6.50
N ILE A 514 -21.50 -6.00 -5.58
CA ILE A 514 -22.81 -5.35 -5.41
C ILE A 514 -22.82 -4.76 -4.01
N ARG A 515 -23.05 -3.44 -3.89
CA ARG A 515 -23.13 -2.72 -2.62
C ARG A 515 -24.52 -2.09 -2.46
N TYR A 516 -25.18 -2.41 -1.35
CA TYR A 516 -26.49 -1.90 -0.98
C TYR A 516 -26.43 -1.17 0.37
N THR A 517 -26.87 0.09 0.38
CA THR A 517 -26.80 0.99 1.54
C THR A 517 -28.20 1.53 1.85
N PRO A 518 -29.10 0.71 2.46
CA PRO A 518 -30.50 1.05 2.67
C PRO A 518 -30.70 2.33 3.48
N ASN A 519 -29.80 2.60 4.44
CA ASN A 519 -29.83 3.76 5.32
C ASN A 519 -28.39 4.15 5.71
N ARG A 520 -28.22 5.13 6.60
CA ARG A 520 -26.90 5.65 7.01
C ARG A 520 -26.13 4.76 7.99
N GLN A 521 -26.79 3.74 8.55
CA GLN A 521 -26.28 2.86 9.61
C GLN A 521 -26.04 1.44 9.11
N THR A 522 -26.44 1.11 7.87
CA THR A 522 -26.41 -0.26 7.38
C THR A 522 -25.87 -0.31 5.96
N THR A 523 -24.85 -1.14 5.76
CA THR A 523 -24.27 -1.43 4.45
C THR A 523 -24.15 -2.93 4.27
N PHE A 524 -24.65 -3.42 3.15
CA PHE A 524 -24.46 -4.79 2.69
C PHE A 524 -23.63 -4.78 1.43
N TYR A 525 -22.71 -5.73 1.30
CA TYR A 525 -22.07 -5.93 0.02
C TYR A 525 -21.66 -7.39 -0.21
N ALA A 526 -21.76 -7.79 -1.46
CA ALA A 526 -21.34 -9.10 -1.96
C ALA A 526 -20.22 -8.90 -2.98
N VAL A 527 -19.16 -9.69 -2.88
CA VAL A 527 -18.04 -9.69 -3.82
C VAL A 527 -17.82 -11.11 -4.33
N PHE A 528 -17.83 -11.26 -5.64
CA PHE A 528 -17.49 -12.50 -6.33
C PHE A 528 -16.24 -12.26 -7.16
N HIS A 529 -15.27 -13.18 -7.08
CA HIS A 529 -14.01 -13.12 -7.79
C HIS A 529 -13.68 -14.49 -8.39
N ASP A 530 -13.46 -14.56 -9.71
CA ASP A 530 -13.06 -15.76 -10.46
C ASP A 530 -11.75 -15.46 -11.20
N GLU A 531 -10.68 -16.13 -10.79
CA GLU A 531 -9.36 -16.03 -11.37
C GLU A 531 -8.97 -17.36 -12.02
N ARG A 532 -8.53 -17.30 -13.28
CA ARG A 532 -8.09 -18.45 -14.06
C ARG A 532 -6.67 -18.19 -14.55
N LYS A 533 -5.74 -19.04 -14.14
CA LYS A 533 -4.31 -18.94 -14.45
C LYS A 533 -3.77 -20.29 -14.84
N GLU A 534 -2.70 -20.32 -15.61
CA GLU A 534 -1.98 -21.56 -15.91
C GLU A 534 -0.80 -21.76 -14.94
N LYS A 535 -0.63 -22.99 -14.45
CA LYS A 535 0.46 -23.40 -13.55
C LYS A 535 0.92 -24.81 -13.89
N ASN A 536 2.18 -25.12 -13.60
CA ASN A 536 2.67 -26.50 -13.64
C ASN A 536 1.84 -27.37 -12.69
N LEU A 537 1.44 -28.55 -13.17
CA LEU A 537 0.71 -29.55 -12.39
C LEU A 537 1.66 -30.16 -11.34
N PRO A 538 1.37 -30.00 -10.02
CA PRO A 538 2.27 -30.50 -8.99
C PRO A 538 2.45 -32.02 -9.08
N GLY A 539 3.71 -32.47 -9.15
CA GLY A 539 4.05 -33.90 -9.24
C GLY A 539 3.96 -34.50 -10.65
N SER A 540 3.74 -33.69 -11.69
CA SER A 540 3.90 -34.16 -13.08
C SER A 540 5.38 -34.39 -13.38
N LYS A 541 5.71 -35.47 -14.11
CA LYS A 541 7.07 -35.75 -14.58
C LYS A 541 7.47 -34.94 -15.81
N THR A 542 6.48 -34.38 -16.51
CA THR A 542 6.64 -33.69 -17.80
C THR A 542 6.41 -32.18 -17.68
N ASP A 543 6.37 -31.65 -16.44
CA ASP A 543 6.08 -30.24 -16.15
C ASP A 543 4.84 -29.72 -16.90
N GLU A 544 3.81 -30.58 -16.97
CA GLU A 544 2.57 -30.27 -17.67
C GLU A 544 1.92 -29.01 -17.10
N VAL A 545 1.68 -28.02 -17.95
CA VAL A 545 1.01 -26.77 -17.56
C VAL A 545 -0.50 -26.93 -17.74
N VAL A 546 -1.23 -26.79 -16.64
CA VAL A 546 -2.70 -26.89 -16.65
C VAL A 546 -3.35 -25.62 -16.12
N ARG A 547 -4.60 -25.42 -16.51
CA ARG A 547 -5.41 -24.32 -15.99
C ARG A 547 -5.78 -24.55 -14.54
N THR A 548 -5.59 -23.54 -13.71
CA THR A 548 -6.06 -23.43 -12.34
C THR A 548 -7.23 -22.46 -12.27
N THR A 549 -8.15 -22.71 -11.34
CA THR A 549 -9.31 -21.85 -11.08
C THR A 549 -9.34 -21.52 -9.60
N ARG A 550 -9.33 -20.24 -9.26
CA ARG A 550 -9.60 -19.75 -7.91
C ARG A 550 -10.92 -18.98 -7.94
N ARG A 551 -11.83 -19.33 -7.04
CA ARG A 551 -13.10 -18.61 -6.86
C ARG A 551 -13.25 -18.19 -5.43
N SER A 552 -13.72 -16.98 -5.20
CA SER A 552 -14.11 -16.53 -3.88
C SER A 552 -15.43 -15.77 -3.92
N LEU A 553 -16.20 -15.94 -2.85
CA LEU A 553 -17.43 -15.22 -2.58
C LEU A 553 -17.33 -14.67 -1.15
N ALA A 554 -17.46 -13.35 -1.00
CA ALA A 554 -17.48 -12.68 0.29
C ALA A 554 -18.77 -11.88 0.44
N LEU A 555 -19.55 -12.19 1.47
CA LEU A 555 -20.74 -11.47 1.89
C LEU A 555 -20.41 -10.71 3.16
N ASN A 556 -20.66 -9.41 3.18
CA ASN A 556 -20.40 -8.56 4.33
C ASN A 556 -21.66 -7.76 4.68
N ALA A 557 -21.86 -7.60 5.98
CA ALA A 557 -22.91 -6.76 6.53
C ALA A 557 -22.34 -5.91 7.66
N GLU A 558 -22.54 -4.60 7.56
CA GLU A 558 -22.04 -3.61 8.51
C GLU A 558 -23.22 -2.85 9.12
N TYR A 559 -23.22 -2.73 10.44
CA TYR A 559 -24.33 -2.14 11.19
C TYR A 559 -23.83 -1.23 12.31
N THR A 560 -24.33 0.00 12.36
CA THR A 560 -24.13 0.91 13.49
C THR A 560 -25.39 0.87 14.37
N LEU A 561 -25.40 -0.01 15.37
CA LEU A 561 -26.56 -0.23 16.25
C LEU A 561 -26.85 0.97 17.16
N ALA A 562 -25.81 1.62 17.66
CA ALA A 562 -25.91 2.79 18.53
C ALA A 562 -24.71 3.71 18.30
N ARG A 563 -24.77 4.93 18.84
CA ARG A 563 -23.62 5.84 18.78
C ARG A 563 -22.44 5.19 19.50
N GLY A 564 -21.36 4.95 18.77
CA GLY A 564 -20.15 4.30 19.26
C GLY A 564 -20.21 2.77 19.29
N LEU A 565 -21.29 2.10 18.89
CA LEU A 565 -21.35 0.64 18.77
C LEU A 565 -21.59 0.23 17.31
N ALA A 566 -20.59 -0.41 16.72
CA ALA A 566 -20.66 -0.96 15.37
C ALA A 566 -20.42 -2.47 15.38
N LEU A 567 -21.17 -3.19 14.56
CA LEU A 567 -21.06 -4.62 14.33
C LEU A 567 -20.74 -4.85 12.85
N ARG A 568 -19.96 -5.89 12.60
CA ARG A 568 -19.72 -6.36 11.25
C ARG A 568 -19.72 -7.87 11.19
N SER A 569 -20.47 -8.41 10.25
CA SER A 569 -20.57 -9.83 10.00
C SER A 569 -20.06 -10.13 8.60
N ARG A 570 -19.25 -11.17 8.47
CA ARG A 570 -18.69 -11.59 7.18
C ARG A 570 -18.78 -13.10 7.02
N VAL A 571 -19.23 -13.51 5.85
CA VAL A 571 -19.21 -14.90 5.39
C VAL A 571 -18.36 -14.95 4.14
N GLN A 572 -17.34 -15.79 4.14
CA GLN A 572 -16.45 -15.96 3.02
C GLN A 572 -16.34 -17.44 2.66
N GLN A 573 -16.39 -17.73 1.37
CA GLN A 573 -16.18 -19.05 0.81
C GLN A 573 -15.16 -18.93 -0.32
N GLY A 574 -14.19 -19.83 -0.35
CA GLY A 574 -13.18 -19.90 -1.39
C GLY A 574 -12.99 -21.32 -1.91
N SER A 575 -12.52 -21.42 -3.15
CA SER A 575 -12.13 -22.70 -3.73
C SER A 575 -10.96 -22.55 -4.71
N PHE A 576 -10.16 -23.62 -4.81
CA PHE A 576 -9.04 -23.72 -5.71
C PHE A 576 -8.99 -25.11 -6.36
N ALA A 577 -8.75 -25.17 -7.67
CA ALA A 577 -8.64 -26.43 -8.39
C ALA A 577 -7.66 -26.34 -9.56
N TYR A 578 -6.84 -27.38 -9.72
CA TYR A 578 -6.18 -27.69 -10.99
C TYR A 578 -7.17 -28.38 -11.92
N ALA A 579 -7.10 -28.13 -13.23
CA ALA A 579 -7.88 -28.85 -14.21
C ALA A 579 -7.64 -30.37 -14.06
N GLY A 580 -8.72 -31.15 -14.02
CA GLY A 580 -8.65 -32.61 -13.84
C GLY A 580 -8.36 -33.08 -12.41
N ARG A 581 -8.21 -32.19 -11.41
CA ARG A 581 -8.06 -32.56 -9.99
C ARG A 581 -9.27 -32.17 -9.16
N ALA A 582 -9.38 -32.80 -7.99
CA ALA A 582 -10.36 -32.44 -6.98
C ALA A 582 -10.18 -30.97 -6.55
N ARG A 583 -11.30 -30.31 -6.29
CA ARG A 583 -11.34 -28.92 -5.84
C ARG A 583 -11.14 -28.86 -4.33
N SER A 584 -10.16 -28.07 -3.89
CA SER A 584 -9.98 -27.68 -2.48
C SER A 584 -10.91 -26.53 -2.14
N THR A 585 -11.54 -26.59 -0.97
CA THR A 585 -12.53 -25.61 -0.51
C THR A 585 -12.23 -25.09 0.88
N GLY A 586 -12.67 -23.87 1.16
CA GLY A 586 -12.51 -23.25 2.45
C GLY A 586 -13.58 -22.21 2.75
N PHE A 587 -13.80 -21.94 4.03
CA PHE A 587 -14.73 -20.93 4.49
C PHE A 587 -14.20 -20.17 5.70
N ALA A 588 -14.74 -18.97 5.91
CA ALA A 588 -14.56 -18.18 7.12
C ALA A 588 -15.86 -17.46 7.49
N LEU A 589 -16.25 -17.56 8.76
CA LEU A 589 -17.34 -16.81 9.38
C LEU A 589 -16.74 -15.87 10.40
N VAL A 590 -16.97 -14.57 10.27
CA VAL A 590 -16.33 -13.55 11.09
C VAL A 590 -17.39 -12.62 11.68
N GLN A 591 -17.29 -12.38 12.98
CA GLN A 591 -18.07 -11.38 13.69
C GLN A 591 -17.10 -10.42 14.38
N ASP A 592 -17.20 -9.14 14.01
CA ASP A 592 -16.49 -8.04 14.64
C ASP A 592 -17.46 -7.20 15.48
N VAL A 593 -16.96 -6.69 16.60
CA VAL A 593 -17.63 -5.75 17.50
C VAL A 593 -16.68 -4.58 17.76
N GLN A 594 -17.17 -3.37 17.59
CA GLN A 594 -16.43 -2.15 17.88
C GLN A 594 -17.23 -1.27 18.82
N TYR A 595 -16.61 -0.83 19.90
CA TYR A 595 -17.21 0.02 20.90
C TYR A 595 -16.32 1.21 21.23
N GLU A 596 -16.82 2.42 21.01
CA GLU A 596 -16.13 3.67 21.27
C GLU A 596 -16.90 4.53 22.27
N ARG A 597 -16.25 4.90 23.37
CA ARG A 597 -16.82 5.76 24.40
C ARG A 597 -15.75 6.59 25.11
N ARG A 598 -15.81 7.91 24.93
CA ARG A 598 -14.92 8.90 25.56
C ARG A 598 -13.44 8.59 25.32
N ARG A 599 -12.75 8.04 26.33
CA ARG A 599 -11.32 7.70 26.31
C ARG A 599 -11.04 6.26 25.89
N TRP A 600 -12.09 5.44 25.73
CA TRP A 600 -11.98 4.02 25.43
C TRP A 600 -12.41 3.74 23.99
N SER A 601 -11.60 2.95 23.28
CA SER A 601 -12.00 2.28 22.05
C SER A 601 -11.66 0.80 22.20
N LEU A 602 -12.68 -0.06 22.09
CA LEU A 602 -12.57 -1.50 22.19
C LEU A 602 -12.95 -2.11 20.85
N SER A 603 -12.16 -3.06 20.37
CA SER A 603 -12.47 -3.85 19.19
C SER A 603 -12.25 -5.32 19.48
N GLY A 604 -13.22 -6.16 19.13
CA GLY A 604 -13.15 -7.59 19.33
C GLY A 604 -13.58 -8.34 18.08
N ARG A 605 -12.97 -9.50 17.84
CA ARG A 605 -13.33 -10.42 16.76
C ARG A 605 -13.47 -11.84 17.28
N ALA A 606 -14.45 -12.55 16.75
CA ALA A 606 -14.46 -14.01 16.70
C ALA A 606 -14.60 -14.47 15.24
N ALA A 607 -13.73 -15.39 14.83
CA ALA A 607 -13.73 -15.97 13.50
C ALA A 607 -13.64 -17.49 13.57
N LEU A 608 -14.58 -18.18 12.90
CA LEU A 608 -14.54 -19.62 12.68
C LEU A 608 -14.10 -19.86 11.24
N PHE A 609 -13.14 -20.75 11.02
CA PHE A 609 -12.65 -21.07 9.69
C PHE A 609 -12.35 -22.55 9.52
N GLY A 610 -12.42 -23.00 8.27
CA GLY A 610 -12.13 -24.38 7.89
C GLY A 610 -11.70 -24.43 6.43
N THR A 611 -10.57 -25.09 6.16
CA THR A 611 -10.05 -25.32 4.80
C THR A 611 -9.61 -26.76 4.63
N ASP A 612 -9.66 -27.25 3.39
CA ASP A 612 -9.17 -28.59 3.04
C ASP A 612 -7.64 -28.62 3.01
N ASP A 613 -7.00 -27.55 2.53
CA ASP A 613 -5.54 -27.38 2.46
C ASP A 613 -5.14 -25.89 2.47
N TYR A 614 -3.87 -25.61 2.17
CA TYR A 614 -3.32 -24.25 2.11
C TYR A 614 -3.75 -23.47 0.85
N ASP A 615 -4.16 -24.14 -0.23
CA ASP A 615 -4.56 -23.48 -1.47
C ASP A 615 -5.95 -22.84 -1.36
N SER A 616 -6.79 -23.36 -0.45
CA SER A 616 -8.11 -22.81 -0.09
C SER A 616 -8.08 -21.93 1.17
N ARG A 617 -6.91 -21.45 1.59
CA ARG A 617 -6.77 -20.49 2.69
C ARG A 617 -7.64 -19.24 2.50
N GLN A 618 -8.22 -18.75 3.59
CA GLN A 618 -9.05 -17.54 3.60
C GLN A 618 -8.26 -16.40 4.22
N TYR A 619 -8.21 -15.25 3.55
CA TYR A 619 -7.56 -14.07 4.09
C TYR A 619 -8.59 -13.04 4.55
N VAL A 620 -8.39 -12.49 5.75
CA VAL A 620 -9.29 -11.50 6.35
C VAL A 620 -8.47 -10.42 7.06
N TYR A 621 -8.69 -9.15 6.72
CA TYR A 621 -8.09 -8.02 7.42
C TYR A 621 -8.44 -8.04 8.91
N GLU A 622 -7.46 -7.76 9.76
CA GLU A 622 -7.65 -7.53 11.19
C GLU A 622 -7.27 -6.12 11.59
N ARG A 623 -8.11 -5.50 12.43
CA ARG A 623 -7.74 -4.23 13.05
C ARG A 623 -6.61 -4.46 14.03
N ASP A 624 -5.56 -3.67 13.95
CA ASP A 624 -4.36 -3.77 14.78
C ASP A 624 -4.06 -2.42 15.48
N VAL A 625 -2.97 -2.34 16.24
CA VAL A 625 -2.46 -1.09 16.82
C VAL A 625 -2.06 -0.10 15.71
N LEU A 626 -1.96 1.20 16.03
CA LEU A 626 -1.64 2.24 15.05
C LEU A 626 -0.30 1.93 14.33
N TYR A 627 -0.25 2.08 13.00
CA TYR A 627 0.90 1.72 12.14
C TYR A 627 1.31 0.23 12.17
N ALA A 628 0.41 -0.67 12.60
CA ALA A 628 0.52 -2.10 12.34
C ALA A 628 -0.56 -2.53 11.34
N PHE A 629 -0.19 -3.32 10.34
CA PHE A 629 -1.11 -3.93 9.39
C PHE A 629 -1.15 -5.43 9.60
N SER A 630 -2.35 -6.02 9.57
CA SER A 630 -2.54 -7.46 9.77
C SER A 630 -3.56 -8.03 8.80
N PHE A 631 -3.13 -9.01 7.99
CA PHE A 631 -3.95 -9.72 7.02
C PHE A 631 -3.67 -11.24 7.10
N PRO A 632 -4.01 -11.88 8.22
CA PRO A 632 -3.67 -13.29 8.46
C PRO A 632 -4.30 -14.24 7.45
N ALA A 633 -3.57 -15.30 7.11
CA ALA A 633 -4.07 -16.44 6.37
C ALA A 633 -4.73 -17.45 7.33
N TYR A 634 -6.02 -17.71 7.13
CA TYR A 634 -6.76 -18.75 7.83
C TYR A 634 -6.74 -20.03 7.00
N PHE A 635 -6.10 -21.06 7.52
CA PHE A 635 -6.03 -22.39 6.90
C PHE A 635 -6.02 -23.44 8.01
N ASN A 636 -6.38 -24.69 7.67
CA ASN A 636 -6.81 -25.72 8.62
C ASN A 636 -8.19 -25.41 9.21
N ARG A 637 -8.53 -26.01 10.36
CA ARG A 637 -9.82 -25.84 11.04
C ARG A 637 -9.58 -25.27 12.42
N GLY A 638 -10.29 -24.20 12.76
CA GLY A 638 -10.03 -23.52 14.02
C GLY A 638 -10.84 -22.27 14.26
N ILE A 639 -10.51 -21.62 15.37
CA ILE A 639 -11.08 -20.35 15.80
C ILE A 639 -9.94 -19.34 15.92
N ARG A 640 -10.15 -18.14 15.38
CA ARG A 640 -9.28 -16.99 15.64
C ARG A 640 -10.08 -15.88 16.29
N HIS A 641 -9.51 -15.29 17.31
CA HIS A 641 -10.14 -14.20 18.03
C HIS A 641 -9.10 -13.19 18.50
N TYR A 642 -9.51 -11.95 18.65
CA TYR A 642 -8.65 -10.90 19.20
C TYR A 642 -9.46 -9.90 20.01
N VAL A 643 -8.78 -9.24 20.93
CA VAL A 643 -9.24 -8.05 21.63
C VAL A 643 -8.19 -6.97 21.48
N LEU A 644 -8.62 -5.79 21.06
CA LEU A 644 -7.82 -4.58 20.97
C LEU A 644 -8.46 -3.52 21.87
N VAL A 645 -7.68 -3.02 22.81
CA VAL A 645 -8.07 -1.94 23.72
C VAL A 645 -7.18 -0.73 23.43
N GLN A 646 -7.80 0.40 23.15
CA GLN A 646 -7.16 1.70 23.12
C GLN A 646 -7.68 2.54 24.28
N TYR A 647 -6.76 3.16 25.03
CA TYR A 647 -7.07 4.07 26.12
C TYR A 647 -6.31 5.39 25.96
N ASN A 648 -7.05 6.48 25.78
CA ASN A 648 -6.51 7.84 25.74
C ASN A 648 -6.36 8.35 27.17
N LEU A 649 -5.21 8.09 27.80
CA LEU A 649 -4.94 8.44 29.20
C LEU A 649 -4.98 9.97 29.41
N SER A 650 -4.40 10.73 28.48
CA SER A 650 -4.40 12.20 28.47
C SER A 650 -4.47 12.75 27.04
N ARG A 651 -4.38 14.08 26.87
CA ARG A 651 -4.26 14.68 25.52
C ARG A 651 -2.94 14.30 24.85
N HIS A 652 -1.91 14.00 25.63
CA HIS A 652 -0.56 13.66 25.18
C HIS A 652 -0.34 12.14 25.05
N LEU A 653 -0.89 11.32 25.95
CA LEU A 653 -0.57 9.89 26.01
C LEU A 653 -1.76 9.01 25.62
N ASP A 654 -1.55 8.20 24.57
CA ASP A 654 -2.45 7.14 24.14
C ASP A 654 -1.77 5.77 24.31
N LEU A 655 -2.53 4.79 24.79
CA LEU A 655 -2.06 3.43 25.04
C LEU A 655 -2.90 2.42 24.26
N TRP A 656 -2.26 1.39 23.71
CA TRP A 656 -2.91 0.25 23.09
C TRP A 656 -2.42 -1.06 23.68
N LEU A 657 -3.35 -2.00 23.84
CA LEU A 657 -3.10 -3.40 24.15
C LEU A 657 -3.88 -4.26 23.17
N ARG A 658 -3.17 -5.15 22.46
CA ARG A 658 -3.76 -6.17 21.61
C ARG A 658 -3.41 -7.55 22.14
N TRP A 659 -4.40 -8.41 22.21
CA TRP A 659 -4.24 -9.85 22.42
C TRP A 659 -4.98 -10.57 21.30
N ALA A 660 -4.29 -11.43 20.57
CA ALA A 660 -4.87 -12.24 19.49
C ALA A 660 -4.46 -13.70 19.65
N ARG A 661 -5.37 -14.62 19.35
CA ARG A 661 -5.11 -16.06 19.48
C ARG A 661 -5.76 -16.83 18.35
N THR A 662 -5.05 -17.85 17.86
CA THR A 662 -5.56 -18.84 16.91
C THR A 662 -5.45 -20.21 17.54
N ASP A 663 -6.57 -20.91 17.63
CA ASP A 663 -6.67 -22.29 18.12
C ASP A 663 -7.08 -23.20 16.96
N LEU A 664 -6.26 -24.20 16.65
CA LEU A 664 -6.52 -25.22 15.63
C LEU A 664 -7.10 -26.47 16.29
N THR A 665 -8.07 -27.10 15.63
CA THR A 665 -8.76 -28.29 16.15
C THR A 665 -8.31 -29.59 15.45
N ASN A 666 -7.65 -29.48 14.30
CA ASN A 666 -7.22 -30.62 13.48
C ASN A 666 -5.69 -30.73 13.32
N GLN A 667 -4.92 -29.94 14.09
CA GLN A 667 -3.47 -29.93 14.05
C GLN A 667 -2.92 -29.89 15.47
N THR A 668 -1.77 -30.50 15.70
CA THR A 668 -1.06 -30.45 16.99
C THR A 668 0.00 -29.35 17.04
N THR A 669 0.36 -28.78 15.88
CA THR A 669 1.41 -27.76 15.72
C THR A 669 0.93 -26.62 14.84
N VAL A 670 1.49 -25.42 15.03
CA VAL A 670 1.21 -24.24 14.21
C VAL A 670 2.48 -23.75 13.53
N GLY A 671 2.41 -23.37 12.25
CA GLY A 671 3.57 -22.88 11.49
C GLY A 671 4.46 -24.00 10.94
N SER A 672 5.64 -23.64 10.45
CA SER A 672 6.56 -24.55 9.76
C SER A 672 8.00 -24.13 9.98
N ASP A 673 8.92 -25.07 9.83
CA ASP A 673 10.37 -24.86 9.95
C ASP A 673 10.76 -24.15 11.27
N LEU A 674 11.62 -23.13 11.24
CA LEU A 674 12.03 -22.38 12.43
C LEU A 674 10.87 -21.64 13.11
N ASP A 675 9.81 -21.33 12.37
CA ASP A 675 8.62 -20.65 12.91
C ASP A 675 7.60 -21.62 13.54
N GLN A 676 7.82 -22.95 13.47
CA GLN A 676 6.92 -23.96 14.00
C GLN A 676 6.79 -23.87 15.53
N ILE A 677 5.55 -23.90 16.02
CA ILE A 677 5.17 -23.95 17.43
C ILE A 677 4.62 -25.35 17.73
N ASP A 678 5.16 -25.99 18.76
CA ASP A 678 4.72 -27.31 19.23
C ASP A 678 3.50 -27.22 20.16
N ALA A 679 2.45 -26.60 19.64
CA ALA A 679 1.14 -26.48 20.27
C ALA A 679 0.07 -26.28 19.20
N PRO A 680 -1.18 -26.70 19.43
CA PRO A 680 -2.28 -26.51 18.49
C PRO A 680 -2.77 -25.06 18.44
N HIS A 681 -2.05 -24.11 19.04
CA HIS A 681 -2.46 -22.72 19.15
C HIS A 681 -1.26 -21.78 19.09
N LYS A 682 -1.54 -20.51 18.76
CA LYS A 682 -0.60 -19.40 18.85
C LYS A 682 -1.27 -18.15 19.39
N THR A 683 -0.56 -17.42 20.22
CA THR A 683 -1.01 -16.23 20.93
C THR A 683 -0.01 -15.10 20.72
N GLU A 684 -0.54 -13.94 20.34
CA GLU A 684 0.20 -12.74 19.98
C GLU A 684 -0.22 -11.60 20.92
N VAL A 685 0.77 -10.92 21.51
CA VAL A 685 0.54 -9.74 22.36
C VAL A 685 1.27 -8.55 21.77
N LYS A 686 0.56 -7.42 21.65
CA LYS A 686 1.16 -6.13 21.30
C LYS A 686 0.82 -5.08 22.33
N VAL A 687 1.83 -4.33 22.74
CA VAL A 687 1.69 -3.15 23.59
C VAL A 687 2.26 -1.97 22.84
N GLN A 688 1.51 -0.87 22.79
CA GLN A 688 1.96 0.34 22.12
C GLN A 688 1.61 1.58 22.93
N ALA A 689 2.51 2.55 22.93
CA ALA A 689 2.32 3.86 23.55
C ALA A 689 2.67 4.96 22.55
N ARG A 690 1.81 5.98 22.48
CA ARG A 690 2.06 7.19 21.69
C ARG A 690 2.06 8.41 22.60
N TRP A 691 3.16 9.15 22.59
CA TRP A 691 3.26 10.46 23.21
C TRP A 691 3.17 11.56 22.14
N ARG A 692 2.14 12.40 22.21
CA ARG A 692 1.91 13.59 21.38
C ARG A 692 2.36 14.82 22.16
N PHE A 693 3.17 15.66 21.54
CA PHE A 693 3.73 16.86 22.19
C PHE A 693 2.76 18.03 22.18
#